data_AF-A0A0D2HD69-F1
#
_entry.id   AF-A0A0D2HD69-F1
#
_cell.length_a   1.000
_cell.length_b   1.000
_cell.length_c   1.000
_cell.angle_alpha   90.00
_cell.angle_beta   90.00
_cell.angle_gamma   90.00
#
_symmetry.space_group_name_H-M   'P 1'
#
loop_
_entity.id
_entity.type
_entity.pdbx_description
1 polymer ?
#
loop_
_entity_poly.entity_id
_entity_poly.type
_entity_poly.pdbx_seq_one_letter_code
_entity_poly.pdbx_strand_id
1 'polypeptide(L)'
;MTRIILPRGLRSQKASWSVLYKHGTCGNVAPFSTTARRWSYADTINNLKIGKHTRVLYQGFTGRQATMNAKESLEFGTNIVGGVKPGVEGEHLGLPVLPTVRAAVEKLKPDASAIYVPGNGTVTAMEEAIENEIPLIVAVAEHIPVHDILRIHQMLRTQSKTRLVGANCPGIINVHGRCRLGFQPLPFFREGNVGIVAKSGTLSYEAVASTTRAGLGQTYAISMGGDVLAGTTFTEAFQVLVEDENTEGIIMIGEIGGSAELRAAEWIKEYQRRTANPKPFMSVIGGIEAPPGRIMGHAGAWAAPGEATAAQKIKILEEVGVKVVDHPEKLGEGMKALLAERSKSGVNGRLGSSTASQKRGYHTMRRRLRPMDTKATFQQWRSLYIKPLQAFDMLKQRGIPTVDNPTGLQEKFIAISIDREARQPCIIASPTTDPSEAFAKSKKFPFAYGTDEATSDAMLQTVSAHLGVSGNGRHSLGRLIAELVDIFMSKEAFVLQTKIIIDNDGGLQVQGAKFGFDDAAFRSSGRQADIHALRDIKSEVREEVEAEKEGMIYVKLAGEGTLATIVNGAGLAMNTVDALVARGGHPANFMDTGGKATSDTIKAGFRIVTSDPRVKCIFVNIFGGLTLGDMIARGILMAFKDLDLQVPVVVRIRGTREAEGQKLIRESGLKLDAYGKWTLGCVEPDTR
;
A
#
# COMPACT_ATOMS: atom_id res chain seq x y z
N MET A 1 28.87 -23.22 -5.44
CA MET A 1 28.36 -24.59 -5.16
C MET A 1 26.86 -24.49 -4.95
N THR A 2 26.07 -25.33 -5.62
CA THR A 2 24.61 -25.31 -5.53
C THR A 2 24.15 -25.92 -4.21
N ARG A 3 23.40 -25.18 -3.37
CA ARG A 3 22.69 -25.74 -2.21
C ARG A 3 21.19 -25.64 -2.40
N ILE A 4 20.67 -26.68 -3.04
CA ILE A 4 19.26 -27.03 -3.09
C ILE A 4 18.76 -27.26 -1.65
N ILE A 5 17.61 -26.69 -1.30
CA ILE A 5 16.79 -27.12 -0.16
C ILE A 5 15.47 -27.63 -0.73
N LEU A 6 15.29 -28.95 -0.74
CA LEU A 6 14.08 -29.66 -1.19
C LEU A 6 13.15 -29.97 0.01
N PRO A 7 11.88 -30.39 -0.21
CA PRO A 7 10.78 -29.96 0.66
C PRO A 7 10.51 -30.86 1.88
N ARG A 8 9.62 -30.36 2.75
CA ARG A 8 9.01 -31.13 3.84
C ARG A 8 8.14 -32.27 3.28
N GLY A 9 8.53 -33.51 3.53
CA GLY A 9 7.74 -34.72 3.29
C GLY A 9 8.22 -35.86 4.21
N LEU A 10 7.35 -36.83 4.47
CA LEU A 10 7.63 -38.03 5.27
C LEU A 10 8.09 -37.79 6.73
N ARG A 11 7.15 -37.47 7.63
CA ARG A 11 7.24 -37.88 9.04
C ARG A 11 6.40 -39.15 9.26
N SER A 12 6.98 -40.31 8.97
CA SER A 12 6.40 -41.61 9.31
C SER A 12 7.48 -42.67 9.56
N GLN A 13 7.96 -42.72 10.81
CA GLN A 13 8.43 -43.90 11.57
C GLN A 13 9.16 -43.42 12.84
N LYS A 14 9.11 -44.21 13.92
CA LYS A 14 9.76 -43.91 15.20
C LYS A 14 11.19 -44.46 15.21
N ALA A 15 12.16 -43.66 15.66
CA ALA A 15 13.50 -44.12 16.04
C ALA A 15 14.04 -43.32 17.23
N SER A 16 14.99 -43.91 17.96
CA SER A 16 15.47 -43.51 19.30
C SER A 16 15.88 -42.04 19.47
N TRP A 17 15.58 -41.48 20.65
CA TRP A 17 16.25 -40.29 21.20
C TRP A 17 17.64 -40.66 21.74
N SER A 18 18.63 -40.79 20.87
CA SER A 18 20.07 -40.73 21.23
C SER A 18 20.95 -40.68 19.98
N VAL A 19 22.15 -40.09 20.11
CA VAL A 19 23.13 -39.82 19.02
C VAL A 19 22.75 -38.67 18.07
N LEU A 20 22.93 -37.43 18.55
CA LEU A 20 23.51 -36.32 17.74
C LEU A 20 23.94 -35.08 18.59
N TYR A 21 24.33 -35.28 19.85
CA TYR A 21 24.98 -34.22 20.66
C TYR A 21 26.51 -34.23 20.47
N LYS A 22 26.98 -33.61 19.39
CA LYS A 22 28.38 -33.16 19.20
C LYS A 22 28.41 -32.07 18.12
N HIS A 23 29.19 -31.00 18.36
CA HIS A 23 29.14 -29.71 17.65
C HIS A 23 27.89 -28.89 17.95
N GLY A 24 27.89 -28.22 19.10
CA GLY A 24 26.93 -27.15 19.37
C GLY A 24 27.39 -25.83 18.74
N THR A 25 26.52 -25.20 17.97
CA THR A 25 26.60 -23.77 17.65
C THR A 25 25.21 -23.17 17.83
N CYS A 26 25.03 -22.34 18.86
CA CYS A 26 23.82 -21.54 19.03
C CYS A 26 23.66 -20.53 17.88
N GLY A 27 22.44 -20.00 17.74
CA GLY A 27 21.96 -19.24 16.57
C GLY A 27 22.99 -18.36 15.85
N ASN A 28 23.42 -18.81 14.66
CA ASN A 28 24.14 -18.02 13.68
C ASN A 28 23.39 -18.11 12.34
N VAL A 29 22.53 -17.13 12.08
CA VAL A 29 22.07 -16.84 10.71
C VAL A 29 23.28 -16.32 9.95
N ALA A 30 23.71 -17.03 8.90
CA ALA A 30 24.80 -16.56 8.04
C ALA A 30 24.38 -15.25 7.34
N PRO A 31 25.25 -14.24 7.26
CA PRO A 31 24.89 -12.95 6.65
C PRO A 31 24.69 -13.11 5.13
N PHE A 32 23.68 -12.42 4.59
CA PHE A 32 23.37 -12.42 3.15
C PHE A 32 24.24 -11.48 2.31
N SER A 33 25.16 -10.74 2.95
CA SER A 33 26.09 -9.77 2.34
C SER A 33 27.41 -9.78 3.11
N THR A 34 28.46 -9.22 2.50
CA THR A 34 29.82 -9.18 3.07
C THR A 34 30.03 -8.11 4.16
N THR A 35 29.02 -7.26 4.45
CA THR A 35 29.20 -6.12 5.37
C THR A 35 29.31 -6.49 6.85
N ALA A 36 30.14 -5.73 7.58
CA ALA A 36 30.36 -5.91 9.02
C ALA A 36 29.22 -5.33 9.89
N ARG A 37 29.01 -5.94 11.07
CA ARG A 37 27.94 -5.67 12.08
C ARG A 37 27.85 -4.23 12.67
N ARG A 38 28.55 -3.24 12.14
CA ARG A 38 28.52 -1.84 12.62
C ARG A 38 27.62 -0.90 11.81
N TRP A 39 27.13 -1.35 10.65
CA TRP A 39 26.30 -0.54 9.76
C TRP A 39 24.84 -1.01 9.77
N SER A 40 23.93 -0.07 9.55
CA SER A 40 22.49 -0.24 9.67
C SER A 40 21.78 -0.15 8.31
N TYR A 41 20.53 -0.61 8.23
CA TYR A 41 19.71 -0.40 7.03
C TYR A 41 19.51 1.10 6.73
N ALA A 42 19.49 1.97 7.75
CA ALA A 42 19.32 3.42 7.58
C ALA A 42 20.48 4.08 6.83
N ASP A 43 21.68 3.48 6.84
CA ASP A 43 22.87 4.02 6.18
C ASP A 43 22.67 4.08 4.64
N THR A 44 21.74 3.25 4.11
CA THR A 44 21.36 3.19 2.69
C THR A 44 20.36 4.27 2.25
N ILE A 45 19.92 5.19 3.12
CA ILE A 45 18.99 6.28 2.75
C ILE A 45 19.56 7.13 1.60
N ASN A 46 20.88 7.33 1.54
CA ASN A 46 21.53 8.09 0.47
C ASN A 46 21.30 7.49 -0.93
N ASN A 47 21.01 6.20 -1.04
CA ASN A 47 20.78 5.53 -2.33
C ASN A 47 19.46 5.95 -2.99
N LEU A 48 18.58 6.67 -2.26
CA LEU A 48 17.38 7.29 -2.79
C LEU A 48 17.66 8.57 -3.61
N LYS A 49 18.87 9.16 -3.51
CA LYS A 49 19.26 10.42 -4.17
C LYS A 49 19.59 10.24 -5.66
N ILE A 50 18.67 9.63 -6.41
CA ILE A 50 18.85 9.28 -7.82
C ILE A 50 18.98 10.52 -8.72
N GLY A 51 19.71 10.41 -9.83
CA GLY A 51 19.87 11.46 -10.82
C GLY A 51 20.61 10.99 -12.07
N LYS A 52 21.09 11.92 -12.90
CA LYS A 52 21.73 11.63 -14.20
C LYS A 52 22.94 10.68 -14.10
N HIS A 53 23.59 10.64 -12.93
CA HIS A 53 24.71 9.74 -12.64
C HIS A 53 24.27 8.28 -12.44
N THR A 54 23.04 8.03 -11.97
CA THR A 54 22.58 6.73 -11.47
C THR A 54 22.40 5.72 -12.60
N ARG A 55 23.23 4.68 -12.61
CA ARG A 55 23.25 3.60 -13.60
C ARG A 55 22.14 2.59 -13.29
N VAL A 56 21.10 2.54 -14.12
CA VAL A 56 19.91 1.72 -13.89
C VAL A 56 19.98 0.40 -14.65
N LEU A 57 19.84 -0.72 -13.93
CA LEU A 57 19.61 -2.06 -14.46
C LEU A 57 18.10 -2.36 -14.49
N TYR A 58 17.62 -3.04 -15.52
CA TYR A 58 16.24 -3.56 -15.57
C TYR A 58 16.21 -5.07 -15.34
N GLN A 59 15.54 -5.55 -14.29
CA GLN A 59 15.28 -6.99 -14.12
C GLN A 59 13.94 -7.39 -14.76
N GLY A 60 13.98 -8.42 -15.60
CA GLY A 60 12.86 -8.76 -16.50
C GLY A 60 12.81 -7.89 -17.77
N PHE A 61 13.97 -7.38 -18.20
CA PHE A 61 14.11 -6.29 -19.19
C PHE A 61 13.33 -6.51 -20.51
N THR A 62 13.34 -7.73 -21.06
CA THR A 62 12.63 -8.05 -22.31
C THR A 62 11.12 -8.30 -22.13
N GLY A 63 10.58 -8.12 -20.92
CA GLY A 63 9.14 -8.24 -20.64
C GLY A 63 8.36 -7.05 -21.20
N ARG A 64 7.09 -7.23 -21.57
CA ARG A 64 6.27 -6.18 -22.21
C ARG A 64 6.19 -4.89 -21.38
N GLN A 65 5.89 -5.00 -20.09
CA GLN A 65 5.78 -3.84 -19.19
C GLN A 65 7.15 -3.17 -18.96
N ALA A 66 8.21 -3.96 -18.77
CA ALA A 66 9.59 -3.50 -18.62
C ALA A 66 10.06 -2.73 -19.87
N THR A 67 9.81 -3.28 -21.06
CA THR A 67 10.17 -2.68 -22.36
C THR A 67 9.50 -1.34 -22.58
N MET A 68 8.21 -1.20 -22.27
CA MET A 68 7.50 0.08 -22.38
C MET A 68 8.09 1.13 -21.43
N ASN A 69 8.33 0.75 -20.16
CA ASN A 69 8.84 1.69 -19.16
C ASN A 69 10.32 2.03 -19.35
N ALA A 70 11.11 1.12 -19.92
CA ALA A 70 12.50 1.38 -20.29
C ALA A 70 12.57 2.41 -21.44
N LYS A 71 11.70 2.31 -22.46
CA LYS A 71 11.59 3.32 -23.53
C LYS A 71 11.22 4.69 -22.97
N GLU A 72 10.13 4.79 -22.20
CA GLU A 72 9.73 6.04 -21.54
C GLU A 72 10.84 6.62 -20.64
N SER A 73 11.58 5.77 -19.92
CA SER A 73 12.67 6.22 -19.05
C SER A 73 13.91 6.69 -19.84
N LEU A 74 14.23 6.06 -20.97
CA LEU A 74 15.30 6.51 -21.88
C LEU A 74 14.93 7.85 -22.53
N GLU A 75 13.70 7.98 -23.03
CA GLU A 75 13.16 9.23 -23.60
C GLU A 75 13.13 10.37 -22.57
N PHE A 76 12.97 10.05 -21.29
CA PHE A 76 13.06 11.01 -20.18
C PHE A 76 14.50 11.50 -19.89
N GLY A 77 15.50 10.66 -20.18
CA GLY A 77 16.93 10.91 -19.91
C GLY A 77 17.55 10.00 -18.82
N THR A 78 16.91 8.88 -18.47
CA THR A 78 17.43 7.95 -17.46
C THR A 78 18.58 7.12 -18.02
N ASN A 79 19.69 7.05 -17.28
CA ASN A 79 20.88 6.28 -17.63
C ASN A 79 20.66 4.76 -17.41
N ILE A 80 19.89 4.12 -18.28
CA ILE A 80 19.76 2.65 -18.30
C ILE A 80 21.02 2.06 -18.93
N VAL A 81 21.73 1.19 -18.19
CA VAL A 81 22.97 0.56 -18.65
C VAL A 81 22.78 -0.84 -19.23
N GLY A 82 21.59 -1.42 -19.09
CA GLY A 82 21.23 -2.75 -19.58
C GLY A 82 20.16 -3.42 -18.71
N GLY A 83 20.07 -4.74 -18.80
CA GLY A 83 19.12 -5.50 -18.01
C GLY A 83 19.40 -7.00 -17.93
N VAL A 84 18.62 -7.69 -17.12
CA VAL A 84 18.77 -9.11 -16.82
C VAL A 84 17.57 -9.92 -17.30
N LYS A 85 17.87 -11.08 -17.89
CA LYS A 85 16.92 -12.13 -18.22
C LYS A 85 17.60 -13.48 -17.91
N PRO A 86 17.09 -14.28 -16.95
CA PRO A 86 17.73 -15.54 -16.53
C PRO A 86 18.13 -16.43 -17.69
N GLY A 87 19.43 -16.77 -17.75
CA GLY A 87 19.99 -17.68 -18.76
C GLY A 87 20.09 -17.13 -20.19
N VAL A 88 19.89 -15.82 -20.41
CA VAL A 88 19.99 -15.19 -21.74
C VAL A 88 21.02 -14.06 -21.73
N GLU A 89 21.96 -14.12 -22.68
CA GLU A 89 22.84 -13.01 -23.04
C GLU A 89 22.47 -12.50 -24.46
N GLY A 90 22.57 -11.19 -24.69
CA GLY A 90 22.17 -10.57 -25.96
C GLY A 90 21.95 -9.06 -25.83
N GLU A 91 21.02 -8.51 -26.60
CA GLU A 91 20.70 -7.08 -26.64
C GLU A 91 19.18 -6.84 -26.62
N HIS A 92 18.76 -5.72 -26.04
CA HIS A 92 17.38 -5.21 -26.10
C HIS A 92 17.39 -3.68 -25.97
N LEU A 93 16.66 -2.98 -26.83
CA LEU A 93 16.63 -1.51 -26.90
C LEU A 93 18.01 -0.83 -27.11
N GLY A 94 18.97 -1.48 -27.79
CA GLY A 94 20.33 -0.96 -27.94
C GLY A 94 21.23 -1.16 -26.73
N LEU A 95 20.79 -1.95 -25.74
CA LEU A 95 21.45 -2.14 -24.45
C LEU A 95 21.64 -3.63 -24.12
N PRO A 96 22.71 -4.01 -23.40
CA PRO A 96 23.02 -5.41 -23.12
C PRO A 96 21.97 -6.09 -22.23
N VAL A 97 21.57 -7.30 -22.63
CA VAL A 97 20.84 -8.28 -21.83
C VAL A 97 21.84 -9.28 -21.28
N LEU A 98 21.84 -9.51 -19.97
CA LEU A 98 22.77 -10.41 -19.29
C LEU A 98 22.04 -11.52 -18.52
N PRO A 99 22.68 -12.69 -18.34
CA PRO A 99 22.01 -13.89 -17.84
C PRO A 99 21.76 -13.89 -16.33
N THR A 100 22.43 -13.01 -15.58
CA THR A 100 22.33 -12.83 -14.12
C THR A 100 22.61 -11.37 -13.72
N VAL A 101 22.14 -10.98 -12.54
CA VAL A 101 22.49 -9.71 -11.87
C VAL A 101 23.98 -9.67 -11.54
N ARG A 102 24.61 -10.80 -11.20
CA ARG A 102 26.07 -10.87 -10.97
C ARG A 102 26.87 -10.41 -12.20
N ALA A 103 26.58 -10.99 -13.36
CA ALA A 103 27.21 -10.59 -14.62
C ALA A 103 26.94 -9.10 -14.94
N ALA A 104 25.78 -8.57 -14.56
CA ALA A 104 25.46 -7.15 -14.70
C ALA A 104 26.24 -6.26 -13.73
N VAL A 105 26.50 -6.69 -12.49
CA VAL A 105 27.36 -5.94 -11.55
C VAL A 105 28.81 -5.93 -12.03
N GLU A 106 29.33 -7.07 -12.51
CA GLU A 106 30.67 -7.19 -13.08
C GLU A 106 30.87 -6.32 -14.33
N LYS A 107 29.98 -6.45 -15.33
CA LYS A 107 30.11 -5.77 -16.64
C LYS A 107 29.57 -4.33 -16.63
N LEU A 108 28.41 -4.09 -15.99
CA LEU A 108 27.62 -2.85 -16.13
C LEU A 108 27.61 -1.97 -14.88
N LYS A 109 28.08 -2.47 -13.72
CA LYS A 109 28.24 -1.73 -12.45
C LYS A 109 27.04 -0.79 -12.14
N PRO A 110 25.82 -1.32 -11.97
CA PRO A 110 24.63 -0.51 -11.78
C PRO A 110 24.52 -0.02 -10.33
N ASP A 111 24.14 1.26 -10.18
CA ASP A 111 23.82 1.85 -8.88
C ASP A 111 22.40 1.48 -8.43
N ALA A 112 21.53 1.10 -9.37
CA ALA A 112 20.14 0.79 -9.08
C ALA A 112 19.54 -0.29 -10.00
N SER A 113 18.51 -1.00 -9.52
CA SER A 113 17.78 -2.03 -10.26
C SER A 113 16.27 -1.79 -10.20
N ALA A 114 15.63 -1.60 -11.36
CA ALA A 114 14.17 -1.57 -11.50
C ALA A 114 13.64 -2.98 -11.81
N ILE A 115 12.81 -3.53 -10.92
CA ILE A 115 12.35 -4.92 -10.96
C ILE A 115 10.92 -5.00 -11.51
N TYR A 116 10.79 -5.46 -12.76
CA TYR A 116 9.51 -5.66 -13.47
C TYR A 116 9.14 -7.15 -13.64
N VAL A 117 9.82 -8.05 -12.92
CA VAL A 117 9.48 -9.47 -12.87
C VAL A 117 8.14 -9.63 -12.12
N PRO A 118 7.15 -10.40 -12.63
CA PRO A 118 5.86 -10.56 -11.98
C PRO A 118 5.81 -11.75 -11.00
N GLY A 119 4.89 -11.69 -10.03
CA GLY A 119 4.57 -12.80 -9.12
C GLY A 119 5.77 -13.25 -8.28
N ASN A 120 5.89 -14.57 -8.04
CA ASN A 120 6.96 -15.17 -7.23
C ASN A 120 8.37 -14.74 -7.70
N GLY A 121 8.56 -14.55 -9.00
CA GLY A 121 9.85 -14.14 -9.57
C GLY A 121 10.33 -12.77 -9.09
N THR A 122 9.43 -11.91 -8.59
CA THR A 122 9.82 -10.63 -7.96
C THR A 122 10.68 -10.85 -6.73
N VAL A 123 10.36 -11.85 -5.91
CA VAL A 123 11.06 -12.15 -4.65
C VAL A 123 12.48 -12.62 -4.96
N THR A 124 12.62 -13.57 -5.89
CA THR A 124 13.94 -14.03 -6.35
C THR A 124 14.77 -12.91 -7.00
N ALA A 125 14.13 -11.99 -7.75
CA ALA A 125 14.80 -10.81 -8.32
C ALA A 125 15.25 -9.78 -7.27
N MET A 126 14.54 -9.67 -6.13
CA MET A 126 15.02 -8.91 -4.97
C MET A 126 16.21 -9.62 -4.32
N GLU A 127 16.12 -10.93 -4.08
CA GLU A 127 17.20 -11.74 -3.49
C GLU A 127 18.49 -11.63 -4.31
N GLU A 128 18.41 -11.80 -5.64
CA GLU A 128 19.57 -11.73 -6.53
C GLU A 128 20.23 -10.33 -6.53
N ALA A 129 19.44 -9.26 -6.37
CA ALA A 129 19.97 -7.89 -6.29
C ALA A 129 20.53 -7.54 -4.90
N ILE A 130 20.02 -8.15 -3.82
CA ILE A 130 20.57 -8.01 -2.47
C ILE A 130 21.88 -8.82 -2.32
N GLU A 131 21.94 -10.05 -2.83
CA GLU A 131 23.15 -10.90 -2.82
C GLU A 131 24.32 -10.23 -3.56
N ASN A 132 24.02 -9.53 -4.66
CA ASN A 132 25.03 -8.80 -5.45
C ASN A 132 25.13 -7.31 -5.06
N GLU A 133 24.67 -6.95 -3.84
CA GLU A 133 24.86 -5.65 -3.17
C GLU A 133 24.46 -4.39 -3.99
N ILE A 134 23.43 -4.48 -4.87
CA ILE A 134 22.97 -3.31 -5.67
C ILE A 134 22.44 -2.21 -4.72
N PRO A 135 22.93 -0.95 -4.81
CA PRO A 135 22.59 0.10 -3.85
C PRO A 135 21.10 0.42 -3.72
N LEU A 136 20.36 0.51 -4.84
CA LEU A 136 18.91 0.76 -4.82
C LEU A 136 18.16 -0.32 -5.61
N ILE A 137 17.15 -0.96 -4.99
CA ILE A 137 16.20 -1.83 -5.69
C ILE A 137 14.79 -1.21 -5.65
N VAL A 138 14.11 -1.20 -6.78
CA VAL A 138 12.77 -0.62 -6.93
C VAL A 138 11.82 -1.67 -7.48
N ALA A 139 10.92 -2.16 -6.64
CA ALA A 139 10.03 -3.27 -6.98
C ALA A 139 8.62 -2.78 -7.29
N VAL A 140 8.23 -2.88 -8.56
CA VAL A 140 6.92 -2.38 -9.02
C VAL A 140 5.79 -3.43 -8.93
N ALA A 141 6.12 -4.69 -8.66
CA ALA A 141 5.14 -5.76 -8.63
C ALA A 141 4.18 -5.65 -7.42
N GLU A 142 2.92 -5.96 -7.68
CA GLU A 142 1.85 -6.08 -6.69
C GLU A 142 1.70 -7.56 -6.24
N HIS A 143 1.00 -7.79 -5.12
CA HIS A 143 0.63 -9.13 -4.61
C HIS A 143 1.82 -10.06 -4.35
N ILE A 144 2.91 -9.51 -3.79
CA ILE A 144 3.97 -10.31 -3.18
C ILE A 144 3.44 -10.91 -1.86
N PRO A 145 3.61 -12.22 -1.60
CA PRO A 145 3.16 -12.83 -0.35
C PRO A 145 3.78 -12.16 0.88
N VAL A 146 2.97 -11.98 1.93
CA VAL A 146 3.35 -11.18 3.10
C VAL A 146 4.52 -11.81 3.88
N HIS A 147 4.63 -13.15 3.87
CA HIS A 147 5.76 -13.90 4.43
C HIS A 147 7.03 -13.80 3.57
N ASP A 148 6.89 -13.65 2.26
CA ASP A 148 8.04 -13.47 1.36
C ASP A 148 8.62 -12.05 1.51
N ILE A 149 7.79 -11.01 1.58
CA ILE A 149 8.28 -9.64 1.79
C ILE A 149 8.82 -9.44 3.23
N LEU A 150 8.25 -10.12 4.25
CA LEU A 150 8.84 -10.22 5.60
C LEU A 150 10.27 -10.79 5.56
N ARG A 151 10.48 -11.85 4.78
CA ARG A 151 11.81 -12.47 4.57
C ARG A 151 12.79 -11.53 3.89
N ILE A 152 12.35 -10.77 2.88
CA ILE A 152 13.16 -9.73 2.22
C ILE A 152 13.55 -8.61 3.20
N HIS A 153 12.61 -8.11 4.02
CA HIS A 153 12.95 -7.11 5.06
C HIS A 153 13.94 -7.66 6.08
N GLN A 154 13.84 -8.94 6.46
CA GLN A 154 14.81 -9.57 7.34
C GLN A 154 16.21 -9.68 6.70
N MET A 155 16.31 -9.99 5.40
CA MET A 155 17.59 -9.93 4.66
C MET A 155 18.16 -8.50 4.65
N LEU A 156 17.33 -7.51 4.30
CA LEU A 156 17.74 -6.10 4.24
C LEU A 156 18.25 -5.56 5.59
N ARG A 157 17.78 -6.09 6.72
CA ARG A 157 18.28 -5.78 8.08
C ARG A 157 19.67 -6.37 8.38
N THR A 158 20.16 -7.37 7.63
CA THR A 158 21.50 -7.95 7.85
C THR A 158 22.63 -7.20 7.15
N GLN A 159 22.31 -6.12 6.43
CA GLN A 159 23.21 -5.47 5.49
C GLN A 159 22.98 -3.94 5.41
N SER A 160 23.88 -3.25 4.72
CA SER A 160 23.95 -1.78 4.64
C SER A 160 24.34 -1.27 3.26
N LYS A 161 23.99 -2.02 2.22
CA LYS A 161 24.27 -1.74 0.81
C LYS A 161 23.02 -1.40 0.04
N THR A 162 22.05 -2.31 0.04
CA THR A 162 20.81 -2.25 -0.71
C THR A 162 19.69 -1.57 0.07
N ARG A 163 19.01 -0.64 -0.60
CA ARG A 163 17.78 0.06 -0.19
C ARG A 163 16.61 -0.41 -1.05
N LEU A 164 15.47 -0.75 -0.45
CA LEU A 164 14.24 -1.08 -1.19
C LEU A 164 13.29 0.12 -1.29
N VAL A 165 12.74 0.35 -2.49
CA VAL A 165 11.56 1.19 -2.73
C VAL A 165 10.43 0.28 -3.22
N GLY A 166 9.25 0.41 -2.60
CA GLY A 166 8.16 -0.56 -2.73
C GLY A 166 8.23 -1.70 -1.70
N ALA A 167 7.69 -2.89 -1.97
CA ALA A 167 7.02 -3.31 -3.21
C ALA A 167 5.66 -2.62 -3.45
N ASN A 168 4.91 -3.04 -4.48
CA ASN A 168 3.57 -2.52 -4.80
C ASN A 168 3.55 -0.99 -4.89
N CYS A 169 4.46 -0.42 -5.70
CA CYS A 169 4.64 1.01 -5.82
C CYS A 169 4.90 1.45 -7.27
N PRO A 170 4.47 2.67 -7.67
CA PRO A 170 4.92 3.35 -8.88
C PRO A 170 6.43 3.51 -9.04
N GLY A 171 7.22 3.33 -7.97
CA GLY A 171 8.66 3.54 -7.92
C GLY A 171 9.07 4.94 -7.47
N ILE A 172 10.25 5.38 -7.93
CA ILE A 172 10.88 6.66 -7.60
C ILE A 172 11.29 7.42 -8.88
N ILE A 173 11.16 8.74 -8.85
CA ILE A 173 11.57 9.65 -9.93
C ILE A 173 12.16 10.93 -9.34
N ASN A 174 13.29 11.38 -9.88
CA ASN A 174 13.84 12.73 -9.73
C ASN A 174 13.71 13.44 -11.08
N VAL A 175 12.98 14.55 -11.11
CA VAL A 175 12.63 15.27 -12.34
C VAL A 175 13.83 16.09 -12.83
N HIS A 176 14.45 16.92 -11.98
CA HIS A 176 15.69 17.65 -12.32
C HIS A 176 16.85 16.71 -12.66
N GLY A 177 16.93 15.61 -11.92
CA GLY A 177 17.88 14.52 -12.13
C GLY A 177 17.59 13.68 -13.37
N ARG A 178 16.48 13.90 -14.09
CA ARG A 178 16.04 13.15 -15.28
C ARG A 178 16.08 11.61 -15.12
N CYS A 179 15.93 11.13 -13.89
CA CYS A 179 16.16 9.74 -13.52
C CYS A 179 14.88 9.14 -12.92
N ARG A 180 14.49 7.99 -13.45
CA ARG A 180 13.23 7.32 -13.16
C ARG A 180 13.44 5.81 -13.04
N LEU A 181 12.97 5.25 -11.94
CA LEU A 181 12.82 3.81 -11.76
C LEU A 181 11.37 3.56 -11.37
N GLY A 182 10.51 3.19 -12.32
CA GLY A 182 9.08 3.14 -12.06
C GLY A 182 8.16 3.22 -13.27
N PHE A 183 6.86 3.28 -12.99
CA PHE A 183 5.78 3.38 -13.99
C PHE A 183 4.89 4.62 -13.84
N GLN A 184 5.45 5.70 -13.27
CA GLN A 184 4.74 6.97 -13.13
C GLN A 184 4.28 7.51 -14.50
N PRO A 185 3.17 8.24 -14.63
CA PRO A 185 2.76 8.79 -15.92
C PRO A 185 3.55 10.08 -16.24
N LEU A 186 4.62 9.97 -17.04
CA LEU A 186 5.53 11.10 -17.36
C LEU A 186 4.85 12.40 -17.80
N PRO A 187 3.78 12.42 -18.62
CA PRO A 187 3.18 13.67 -19.12
C PRO A 187 2.63 14.64 -18.06
N PHE A 188 2.52 14.23 -16.79
CA PHE A 188 2.10 15.10 -15.68
C PHE A 188 3.26 15.70 -14.89
N PHE A 189 4.45 15.13 -15.03
CA PHE A 189 5.65 15.62 -14.34
C PHE A 189 6.22 16.83 -15.06
N ARG A 190 6.62 17.84 -14.30
CA ARG A 190 7.38 19.00 -14.77
C ARG A 190 8.43 19.37 -13.73
N GLU A 191 9.58 19.84 -14.18
CA GLU A 191 10.61 20.38 -13.29
C GLU A 191 10.01 21.54 -12.48
N GLY A 192 10.35 21.60 -11.19
CA GLY A 192 9.66 22.46 -10.23
C GLY A 192 10.15 22.29 -8.80
N ASN A 193 9.39 22.75 -7.82
CA ASN A 193 9.87 22.95 -6.43
C ASN A 193 9.17 22.10 -5.35
N VAL A 194 8.32 21.13 -5.71
CA VAL A 194 7.58 20.30 -4.74
C VAL A 194 8.06 18.84 -4.73
N GLY A 195 8.46 18.35 -3.56
CA GLY A 195 8.72 16.93 -3.32
C GLY A 195 7.45 16.19 -2.87
N ILE A 196 7.22 14.99 -3.39
CA ILE A 196 6.02 14.18 -3.08
C ILE A 196 6.44 12.81 -2.51
N VAL A 197 5.87 12.41 -1.37
CA VAL A 197 6.01 11.05 -0.82
C VAL A 197 4.64 10.41 -0.65
N ALA A 198 4.46 9.17 -1.11
CA ALA A 198 3.13 8.55 -1.16
C ALA A 198 3.10 7.03 -0.91
N LYS A 199 2.17 6.57 -0.05
CA LYS A 199 1.71 5.17 -0.04
C LYS A 199 0.95 4.85 -1.33
N SER A 200 -0.07 5.66 -1.64
CA SER A 200 -0.96 5.46 -2.81
C SER A 200 -0.41 6.02 -4.11
N GLY A 201 -0.36 5.17 -5.15
CA GLY A 201 0.06 5.54 -6.49
C GLY A 201 -0.89 6.51 -7.20
N THR A 202 -2.19 6.22 -7.27
CA THR A 202 -3.15 7.09 -7.98
C THR A 202 -3.34 8.44 -7.30
N LEU A 203 -3.33 8.50 -5.96
CA LEU A 203 -3.32 9.78 -5.24
C LEU A 203 -2.01 10.56 -5.45
N SER A 204 -0.86 9.89 -5.60
CA SER A 204 0.39 10.58 -5.96
C SER A 204 0.29 11.26 -7.33
N TYR A 205 -0.36 10.61 -8.30
CA TYR A 205 -0.55 11.18 -9.64
C TYR A 205 -1.55 12.35 -9.65
N GLU A 206 -2.58 12.30 -8.80
CA GLU A 206 -3.45 13.44 -8.53
C GLU A 206 -2.68 14.62 -7.92
N ALA A 207 -1.78 14.37 -6.97
CA ALA A 207 -0.94 15.40 -6.36
C ALA A 207 0.06 16.02 -7.35
N VAL A 208 0.69 15.21 -8.20
CA VAL A 208 1.53 15.65 -9.35
C VAL A 208 0.70 16.52 -10.29
N ALA A 209 -0.47 16.04 -10.74
CA ALA A 209 -1.35 16.80 -11.62
C ALA A 209 -1.86 18.10 -10.95
N SER A 210 -2.05 18.10 -9.62
CA SER A 210 -2.46 19.26 -8.83
C SER A 210 -1.38 20.34 -8.78
N THR A 211 -0.15 19.97 -8.42
CA THR A 211 1.01 20.87 -8.38
C THR A 211 1.44 21.36 -9.77
N THR A 212 1.36 20.51 -10.80
CA THR A 212 1.58 20.90 -12.21
C THR A 212 0.53 21.89 -12.70
N ARG A 213 -0.76 21.73 -12.34
CA ARG A 213 -1.82 22.71 -12.68
C ARG A 213 -1.64 24.05 -11.95
N ALA A 214 -1.19 24.02 -10.71
CA ALA A 214 -0.91 25.23 -9.92
C ALA A 214 0.33 26.01 -10.42
N GLY A 215 1.18 25.38 -11.24
CA GLY A 215 2.40 25.98 -11.77
C GLY A 215 3.65 25.76 -10.91
N LEU A 216 3.61 24.78 -9.99
CA LEU A 216 4.73 24.47 -9.08
C LEU A 216 5.70 23.41 -9.62
N GLY A 217 5.20 22.47 -10.44
CA GLY A 217 5.96 21.29 -10.85
C GLY A 217 6.38 20.40 -9.68
N GLN A 218 7.41 19.58 -9.88
CA GLN A 218 7.94 18.64 -8.89
C GLN A 218 9.47 18.52 -8.96
N THR A 219 10.08 18.17 -7.83
CA THR A 219 11.48 17.76 -7.73
C THR A 219 11.62 16.24 -7.77
N TYR A 220 10.90 15.57 -6.87
CA TYR A 220 10.90 14.14 -6.65
C TYR A 220 9.47 13.64 -6.45
N ALA A 221 9.20 12.41 -6.89
CA ALA A 221 8.12 11.60 -6.32
C ALA A 221 8.67 10.24 -5.87
N ILE A 222 8.54 9.96 -4.58
CA ILE A 222 9.02 8.74 -3.92
C ILE A 222 7.80 7.96 -3.43
N SER A 223 7.49 6.80 -4.01
CA SER A 223 6.40 5.97 -3.51
C SER A 223 6.89 4.90 -2.53
N MET A 224 6.28 4.89 -1.34
CA MET A 224 6.47 3.85 -0.33
C MET A 224 5.87 2.50 -0.78
N GLY A 225 4.77 2.57 -1.54
CA GLY A 225 3.93 1.43 -1.92
C GLY A 225 2.76 1.17 -0.98
N GLY A 226 1.82 0.36 -1.46
CA GLY A 226 0.58 -0.05 -0.76
C GLY A 226 0.67 -1.40 -0.02
N ASP A 227 1.86 -1.97 0.13
CA ASP A 227 2.05 -3.21 0.89
C ASP A 227 2.19 -2.97 2.41
N VAL A 228 2.04 -4.05 3.19
CA VAL A 228 2.11 -3.98 4.67
C VAL A 228 3.47 -3.46 5.16
N LEU A 229 4.55 -3.75 4.42
CA LEU A 229 5.93 -3.44 4.78
C LEU A 229 6.66 -2.63 3.71
N ALA A 230 6.68 -1.30 3.85
CA ALA A 230 7.37 -0.41 2.91
C ALA A 230 8.89 -0.45 3.09
N GLY A 231 9.63 -0.71 2.00
CA GLY A 231 11.10 -0.66 1.94
C GLY A 231 11.70 0.70 2.28
N THR A 232 10.92 1.77 2.08
CA THR A 232 11.25 3.17 2.39
C THR A 232 10.04 3.83 3.07
N THR A 233 10.25 4.58 4.17
CA THR A 233 9.20 5.29 4.91
C THR A 233 9.05 6.76 4.50
N PHE A 234 8.00 7.43 5.01
CA PHE A 234 7.89 8.89 4.94
C PHE A 234 9.13 9.59 5.52
N THR A 235 9.63 9.18 6.68
CA THR A 235 10.77 9.84 7.34
C THR A 235 12.09 9.67 6.58
N GLU A 236 12.34 8.48 6.03
CA GLU A 236 13.51 8.20 5.18
C GLU A 236 13.46 8.99 3.86
N ALA A 237 12.27 9.12 3.26
CA ALA A 237 12.06 9.94 2.07
C ALA A 237 12.11 11.45 2.36
N PHE A 238 11.58 11.91 3.50
CA PHE A 238 11.64 13.31 3.91
C PHE A 238 13.08 13.79 4.10
N GLN A 239 13.99 12.94 4.57
CA GLN A 239 15.41 13.28 4.64
C GLN A 239 15.95 13.71 3.26
N VAL A 240 15.67 12.92 2.21
CA VAL A 240 16.04 13.26 0.82
C VAL A 240 15.43 14.61 0.39
N LEU A 241 14.14 14.83 0.71
CA LEU A 241 13.42 16.03 0.29
C LEU A 241 13.80 17.30 1.07
N VAL A 242 14.24 17.21 2.32
CA VAL A 242 14.75 18.39 3.05
C VAL A 242 16.19 18.72 2.67
N GLU A 243 16.99 17.72 2.27
CA GLU A 243 18.37 17.89 1.81
C GLU A 243 18.48 18.32 0.33
N ASP A 244 17.50 17.99 -0.53
CA ASP A 244 17.46 18.49 -1.93
C ASP A 244 17.19 20.00 -1.99
N GLU A 245 18.14 20.76 -2.53
CA GLU A 245 18.09 22.23 -2.62
C GLU A 245 16.92 22.73 -3.51
N ASN A 246 16.53 21.96 -4.52
CA ASN A 246 15.44 22.30 -5.43
C ASN A 246 14.06 22.21 -4.76
N THR A 247 13.94 21.41 -3.70
CA THR A 247 12.65 21.18 -3.02
C THR A 247 12.40 22.32 -2.05
N GLU A 248 11.36 23.12 -2.31
CA GLU A 248 10.94 24.20 -1.42
C GLU A 248 9.78 23.80 -0.51
N GLY A 249 8.91 22.87 -0.93
CA GLY A 249 7.77 22.36 -0.17
C GLY A 249 7.52 20.86 -0.37
N ILE A 250 6.87 20.21 0.61
CA ILE A 250 6.72 18.75 0.65
C ILE A 250 5.25 18.33 0.78
N ILE A 251 4.82 17.35 -0.02
CA ILE A 251 3.49 16.73 0.05
C ILE A 251 3.62 15.29 0.54
N MET A 252 2.85 14.93 1.57
CA MET A 252 2.67 13.56 2.06
C MET A 252 1.30 13.00 1.65
N ILE A 253 1.26 11.81 1.06
CA ILE A 253 0.02 11.10 0.72
C ILE A 253 -0.09 9.86 1.59
N GLY A 254 -0.90 9.97 2.66
CA GLY A 254 -1.11 8.94 3.66
C GLY A 254 -2.46 8.24 3.55
N GLU A 255 -2.64 7.20 4.37
CA GLU A 255 -3.87 6.40 4.44
C GLU A 255 -3.96 5.66 5.78
N ILE A 256 -5.11 5.04 6.05
CA ILE A 256 -5.33 4.14 7.20
C ILE A 256 -4.26 3.07 7.38
N GLY A 257 -4.12 2.59 8.62
CA GLY A 257 -3.22 1.50 8.97
C GLY A 257 -1.77 1.93 9.24
N GLY A 258 -1.17 1.35 10.27
CA GLY A 258 0.18 1.64 10.73
C GLY A 258 0.37 3.03 11.35
N SER A 259 1.54 3.21 11.97
CA SER A 259 2.01 4.43 12.65
C SER A 259 2.75 5.42 11.75
N ALA A 260 2.93 5.13 10.45
CA ALA A 260 3.81 5.89 9.56
C ALA A 260 3.53 7.40 9.52
N GLU A 261 2.25 7.80 9.54
CA GLU A 261 1.82 9.19 9.59
C GLU A 261 2.08 9.87 10.96
N LEU A 262 2.09 9.11 12.06
CA LEU A 262 2.45 9.62 13.39
C LEU A 262 3.95 9.85 13.49
N ARG A 263 4.76 8.92 12.96
CA ARG A 263 6.23 9.08 12.86
C ARG A 263 6.62 10.22 11.91
N ALA A 264 5.84 10.44 10.85
CA ALA A 264 5.98 11.62 10.01
C ALA A 264 5.74 12.90 10.81
N ALA A 265 4.69 12.96 11.65
CA ALA A 265 4.41 14.13 12.49
C ALA A 265 5.51 14.40 13.54
N GLU A 266 5.99 13.36 14.23
CA GLU A 266 7.11 13.45 15.17
C GLU A 266 8.38 13.99 14.49
N TRP A 267 8.76 13.41 13.35
CA TRP A 267 9.93 13.82 12.57
C TRP A 267 9.80 15.25 12.05
N ILE A 268 8.61 15.67 11.60
CA ILE A 268 8.33 17.04 11.14
C ILE A 268 8.50 18.04 12.30
N LYS A 269 8.00 17.71 13.49
CA LYS A 269 8.17 18.52 14.72
C LYS A 269 9.65 18.65 15.12
N GLU A 270 10.43 17.57 15.02
CA GLU A 270 11.88 17.62 15.26
C GLU A 270 12.62 18.43 14.19
N TYR A 271 12.26 18.26 12.92
CA TYR A 271 12.79 19.02 11.79
C TYR A 271 12.53 20.53 11.93
N GLN A 272 11.30 20.93 12.27
CA GLN A 272 10.94 22.32 12.56
C GLN A 272 11.77 22.87 13.74
N ARG A 273 11.91 22.12 14.83
CA ARG A 273 12.69 22.55 16.01
C ARG A 273 14.18 22.77 15.72
N ARG A 274 14.77 22.00 14.78
CA ARG A 274 16.21 22.03 14.47
C ARG A 274 16.59 22.87 13.23
N THR A 275 15.62 23.50 12.55
CA THR A 275 15.83 24.16 11.25
C THR A 275 15.26 25.57 11.30
N ALA A 276 16.10 26.60 11.06
CA ALA A 276 15.68 28.00 11.18
C ALA A 276 14.62 28.45 10.15
N ASN A 277 14.54 27.78 9.00
CA ASN A 277 13.56 28.08 7.94
C ASN A 277 13.04 26.76 7.32
N PRO A 278 12.19 25.99 8.03
CA PRO A 278 11.74 24.68 7.57
C PRO A 278 10.87 24.79 6.31
N LYS A 279 11.00 23.81 5.43
CA LYS A 279 10.14 23.62 4.25
C LYS A 279 8.69 23.30 4.71
N PRO A 280 7.64 23.93 4.16
CA PRO A 280 6.25 23.65 4.51
C PRO A 280 5.81 22.25 4.06
N PHE A 281 4.91 21.66 4.83
CA PHE A 281 4.33 20.34 4.57
C PHE A 281 2.82 20.41 4.34
N MET A 282 2.33 19.66 3.35
CA MET A 282 0.91 19.39 3.14
C MET A 282 0.61 17.89 3.17
N SER A 283 -0.65 17.52 3.44
CA SER A 283 -1.07 16.12 3.38
C SER A 283 -2.50 15.93 2.90
N VAL A 284 -2.81 14.72 2.43
CA VAL A 284 -4.16 14.15 2.39
C VAL A 284 -4.08 12.72 2.96
N ILE A 285 -5.06 12.34 3.77
CA ILE A 285 -5.15 11.02 4.40
C ILE A 285 -6.43 10.33 3.90
N GLY A 286 -6.29 9.20 3.22
CA GLY A 286 -7.42 8.41 2.75
C GLY A 286 -7.92 7.38 3.77
N GLY A 287 -9.23 7.13 3.78
CA GLY A 287 -9.90 6.09 4.57
C GLY A 287 -10.50 6.59 5.87
N ILE A 288 -11.09 7.80 5.87
CA ILE A 288 -11.90 8.31 6.98
C ILE A 288 -13.13 7.42 7.17
N GLU A 289 -13.78 7.06 6.07
CA GLU A 289 -15.02 6.26 6.02
C GLU A 289 -14.76 4.75 5.88
N ALA A 290 -13.55 4.28 6.20
CA ALA A 290 -13.15 2.89 6.04
C ALA A 290 -13.75 1.98 7.15
N PRO A 291 -14.52 0.92 6.80
CA PRO A 291 -15.13 0.05 7.80
C PRO A 291 -14.07 -0.69 8.66
N PRO A 292 -14.24 -0.73 10.01
CA PRO A 292 -13.27 -1.36 10.90
C PRO A 292 -12.94 -2.81 10.54
N GLY A 293 -11.64 -3.11 10.43
CA GLY A 293 -11.14 -4.47 10.19
C GLY A 293 -11.42 -5.05 8.79
N ARG A 294 -11.80 -4.21 7.81
CA ARG A 294 -11.74 -4.50 6.37
C ARG A 294 -10.40 -4.03 5.78
N ILE A 295 -9.98 -4.63 4.67
CA ILE A 295 -8.85 -4.15 3.85
C ILE A 295 -9.39 -3.35 2.67
N MET A 296 -8.98 -2.09 2.56
CA MET A 296 -9.47 -1.15 1.55
C MET A 296 -8.54 -1.10 0.33
N GLY A 297 -8.47 -2.22 -0.39
CA GLY A 297 -7.70 -2.34 -1.64
C GLY A 297 -6.22 -2.67 -1.44
N HIS A 298 -5.42 -1.69 -0.98
CA HIS A 298 -4.02 -1.91 -0.63
C HIS A 298 -3.88 -2.89 0.55
N ALA A 299 -2.90 -3.80 0.55
CA ALA A 299 -2.67 -4.68 1.71
C ALA A 299 -2.29 -3.92 2.99
N GLY A 300 -1.74 -2.70 2.87
CA GLY A 300 -1.53 -1.80 4.00
C GLY A 300 -2.79 -1.07 4.48
N ALA A 301 -3.85 -0.96 3.68
CA ALA A 301 -5.02 -0.12 3.98
C ALA A 301 -6.05 -0.83 4.90
N TRP A 302 -5.62 -1.13 6.12
CA TRP A 302 -6.45 -1.55 7.25
C TRP A 302 -5.78 -1.14 8.57
N ALA A 303 -6.58 -0.74 9.56
CA ALA A 303 -6.10 -0.49 10.92
C ALA A 303 -6.08 -1.79 11.72
N ALA A 304 -4.94 -2.10 12.35
CA ALA A 304 -4.87 -3.16 13.35
C ALA A 304 -5.46 -2.69 14.70
N PRO A 305 -5.85 -3.61 15.61
CA PRO A 305 -6.21 -3.24 16.98
C PRO A 305 -5.09 -2.44 17.65
N GLY A 306 -5.45 -1.30 18.23
CA GLY A 306 -4.49 -0.36 18.82
C GLY A 306 -3.75 0.55 17.82
N GLU A 307 -4.24 0.71 16.59
CA GLU A 307 -3.70 1.70 15.63
C GLU A 307 -4.62 2.91 15.43
N ALA A 308 -4.03 4.05 15.06
CA ALA A 308 -4.75 5.32 14.91
C ALA A 308 -5.68 5.35 13.68
N THR A 309 -6.88 5.89 13.86
CA THR A 309 -7.84 6.15 12.77
C THR A 309 -7.34 7.25 11.83
N ALA A 310 -7.89 7.36 10.61
CA ALA A 310 -7.56 8.45 9.71
C ALA A 310 -7.81 9.83 10.34
N ALA A 311 -8.92 10.02 11.06
CA ALA A 311 -9.22 11.26 11.77
C ALA A 311 -8.17 11.60 12.86
N GLN A 312 -7.69 10.61 13.61
CA GLN A 312 -6.59 10.79 14.57
C GLN A 312 -5.27 11.16 13.87
N LYS A 313 -4.94 10.50 12.75
CA LYS A 313 -3.76 10.83 11.92
C LYS A 313 -3.81 12.27 11.40
N ILE A 314 -4.97 12.71 10.91
CA ILE A 314 -5.19 14.09 10.43
C ILE A 314 -4.92 15.08 11.56
N LYS A 315 -5.55 14.91 12.73
CA LYS A 315 -5.37 15.80 13.89
C LYS A 315 -3.90 15.90 14.32
N ILE A 316 -3.20 14.77 14.43
CA ILE A 316 -1.78 14.72 14.85
C ILE A 316 -0.86 15.43 13.85
N LEU A 317 -1.19 15.41 12.55
CA LEU A 317 -0.47 16.15 11.51
C LEU A 317 -0.75 17.67 11.57
N GLU A 318 -2.00 18.06 11.79
CA GLU A 318 -2.37 19.48 11.96
C GLU A 318 -1.77 20.08 13.25
N GLU A 319 -1.66 19.30 14.34
CA GLU A 319 -0.98 19.69 15.60
C GLU A 319 0.52 19.98 15.44
N VAL A 320 1.15 19.53 14.35
CA VAL A 320 2.54 19.87 13.99
C VAL A 320 2.63 20.77 12.74
N GLY A 321 1.54 21.46 12.40
CA GLY A 321 1.51 22.47 11.34
C GLY A 321 1.50 21.94 9.90
N VAL A 322 1.26 20.64 9.68
CA VAL A 322 1.04 20.10 8.33
C VAL A 322 -0.35 20.52 7.85
N LYS A 323 -0.45 21.19 6.71
CA LYS A 323 -1.76 21.56 6.18
C LYS A 323 -2.42 20.37 5.50
N VAL A 324 -3.39 19.75 6.18
CA VAL A 324 -4.16 18.63 5.63
C VAL A 324 -5.32 19.15 4.75
N VAL A 325 -5.67 18.40 3.70
CA VAL A 325 -6.84 18.64 2.84
C VAL A 325 -7.68 17.37 2.67
N ASP A 326 -8.97 17.56 2.37
CA ASP A 326 -9.97 16.52 2.12
C ASP A 326 -9.83 15.85 0.74
N HIS A 327 -9.18 16.49 -0.23
CA HIS A 327 -9.08 15.97 -1.60
C HIS A 327 -7.81 16.48 -2.33
N PRO A 328 -7.06 15.64 -3.08
CA PRO A 328 -5.75 16.00 -3.64
C PRO A 328 -5.78 17.12 -4.69
N GLU A 329 -6.93 17.43 -5.32
CA GLU A 329 -7.07 18.62 -6.18
C GLU A 329 -6.78 19.94 -5.44
N LYS A 330 -6.85 19.97 -4.11
CA LYS A 330 -6.51 21.17 -3.31
C LYS A 330 -5.01 21.33 -3.01
N LEU A 331 -4.20 20.28 -3.19
CA LEU A 331 -2.78 20.28 -2.81
C LEU A 331 -1.93 21.30 -3.59
N GLY A 332 -2.20 21.50 -4.89
CA GLY A 332 -1.42 22.42 -5.73
C GLY A 332 -1.57 23.87 -5.30
N GLU A 333 -2.81 24.39 -5.28
CA GLU A 333 -3.05 25.77 -4.86
C GLU A 333 -2.79 25.98 -3.36
N GLY A 334 -3.00 24.95 -2.52
CA GLY A 334 -2.62 24.99 -1.11
C GLY A 334 -1.11 25.13 -0.88
N MET A 335 -0.29 24.36 -1.60
CA MET A 335 1.17 24.44 -1.48
C MET A 335 1.68 25.77 -2.04
N LYS A 336 1.06 26.26 -3.12
CA LYS A 336 1.35 27.58 -3.70
C LYS A 336 1.03 28.72 -2.73
N ALA A 337 -0.06 28.61 -1.96
CA ALA A 337 -0.37 29.55 -0.89
C ALA A 337 0.70 29.50 0.21
N LEU A 338 1.04 28.32 0.73
CA LEU A 338 2.06 28.16 1.78
C LEU A 338 3.46 28.65 1.36
N LEU A 339 3.86 28.42 0.11
CA LEU A 339 5.13 28.92 -0.43
C LEU A 339 5.09 30.45 -0.57
N ALA A 340 4.00 31.02 -1.08
CA ALA A 340 3.82 32.47 -1.16
C ALA A 340 3.73 33.14 0.23
N GLU A 341 3.13 32.47 1.22
CA GLU A 341 3.08 32.90 2.63
C GLU A 341 4.46 32.83 3.29
N ARG A 342 5.27 31.79 3.00
CA ARG A 342 6.68 31.70 3.45
C ARG A 342 7.54 32.80 2.85
N SER A 343 7.42 33.07 1.55
CA SER A 343 8.07 34.23 0.92
C SER A 343 7.62 35.55 1.55
N LYS A 344 6.32 35.71 1.84
CA LYS A 344 5.79 36.87 2.57
C LYS A 344 6.18 36.92 4.04
N SER A 345 6.52 35.82 4.69
CA SER A 345 7.05 35.83 6.05
C SER A 345 8.52 36.27 6.07
N GLY A 346 9.27 36.01 4.99
CA GLY A 346 10.61 36.56 4.77
C GLY A 346 10.64 38.02 4.32
N VAL A 347 9.66 38.48 3.53
CA VAL A 347 9.62 39.85 2.96
C VAL A 347 8.73 40.80 3.78
N ASN A 348 7.56 40.34 4.23
CA ASN A 348 6.54 41.14 4.91
C ASN A 348 6.55 40.92 6.42
N GLY A 349 7.65 41.33 7.05
CA GLY A 349 7.56 42.16 8.27
C GLY A 349 6.93 43.55 8.00
N ARG A 350 6.15 43.68 6.92
CA ARG A 350 5.71 44.91 6.23
C ARG A 350 4.44 44.69 5.38
N LEU A 351 3.29 44.58 6.05
CA LEU A 351 1.92 44.94 5.58
C LEU A 351 1.28 44.14 4.40
N GLY A 352 -0.03 44.33 4.21
CA GLY A 352 -0.67 44.36 2.87
C GLY A 352 -1.85 43.41 2.63
N SER A 353 -3.09 43.90 2.81
CA SER A 353 -4.34 43.13 2.67
C SER A 353 -4.83 42.89 1.23
N SER A 354 -5.73 41.90 1.11
CA SER A 354 -6.44 41.40 -0.10
C SER A 354 -7.47 42.32 -0.75
N THR A 355 -7.84 42.05 -2.02
CA THR A 355 -9.26 41.89 -2.48
C THR A 355 -9.37 41.21 -3.86
N ALA A 356 -10.58 40.82 -4.30
CA ALA A 356 -10.87 39.99 -5.51
C ALA A 356 -11.46 40.82 -6.69
N SER A 357 -11.75 40.28 -7.90
CA SER A 357 -13.03 39.59 -8.21
C SER A 357 -13.21 39.25 -9.72
N GLN A 358 -13.76 38.05 -10.06
CA GLN A 358 -14.75 37.72 -11.15
C GLN A 358 -14.46 37.99 -12.67
N LYS A 359 -15.06 37.33 -13.70
CA LYS A 359 -15.78 36.03 -13.91
C LYS A 359 -16.07 35.72 -15.42
N ARG A 360 -16.25 34.41 -15.78
CA ARG A 360 -16.88 33.83 -17.03
C ARG A 360 -16.16 34.15 -18.36
N GLY A 361 -16.30 33.42 -19.49
CA GLY A 361 -17.04 32.21 -19.94
C GLY A 361 -16.61 31.86 -21.40
N TYR A 362 -17.18 30.95 -22.21
CA TYR A 362 -18.09 29.79 -22.08
C TYR A 362 -18.16 29.00 -23.44
N HIS A 363 -18.31 27.65 -23.41
CA HIS A 363 -18.93 26.73 -24.44
C HIS A 363 -18.34 26.62 -25.89
N THR A 364 -18.52 25.56 -26.75
CA THR A 364 -18.96 24.13 -26.62
C THR A 364 -18.64 23.24 -27.86
N MET A 365 -18.07 22.02 -27.65
CA MET A 365 -18.36 20.73 -28.34
C MET A 365 -18.16 20.62 -29.91
N ARG A 366 -18.58 19.61 -30.74
CA ARG A 366 -19.06 18.18 -30.62
C ARG A 366 -18.12 17.11 -31.29
N ARG A 367 -18.62 15.95 -31.79
CA ARG A 367 -18.19 14.57 -31.42
C ARG A 367 -18.02 13.54 -32.59
N ARG A 368 -17.39 12.38 -32.31
CA ARG A 368 -17.54 10.98 -32.87
C ARG A 368 -16.53 10.47 -33.93
N LEU A 369 -16.26 9.14 -34.10
CA LEU A 369 -16.18 7.96 -33.19
C LEU A 369 -15.72 6.65 -33.93
N ARG A 370 -15.41 5.57 -33.16
CA ARG A 370 -15.18 4.12 -33.52
C ARG A 370 -13.83 3.75 -34.18
N PRO A 371 -13.32 2.50 -34.04
CA PRO A 371 -13.54 1.40 -33.07
C PRO A 371 -12.21 1.13 -32.27
N MET A 372 -11.63 -0.06 -31.92
CA MET A 372 -12.00 -1.50 -31.85
C MET A 372 -11.08 -2.27 -30.86
N ASP A 373 -11.58 -3.40 -30.31
CA ASP A 373 -11.01 -4.67 -29.79
C ASP A 373 -9.66 -4.84 -29.01
N THR A 374 -9.64 -5.91 -28.20
CA THR A 374 -8.70 -6.18 -27.09
C THR A 374 -8.48 -7.70 -26.85
N LYS A 375 -7.52 -8.07 -25.97
CA LYS A 375 -7.55 -9.28 -25.13
C LYS A 375 -6.93 -9.00 -23.75
N ALA A 376 -7.40 -9.68 -22.69
CA ALA A 376 -7.19 -9.32 -21.28
C ALA A 376 -6.46 -10.39 -20.43
N THR A 377 -6.25 -10.10 -19.13
CA THR A 377 -5.61 -10.96 -18.11
C THR A 377 -6.29 -10.77 -16.73
N PHE A 378 -6.20 -11.77 -15.85
CA PHE A 378 -7.15 -12.01 -14.74
C PHE A 378 -6.82 -11.41 -13.34
N GLN A 379 -7.90 -10.97 -12.66
CA GLN A 379 -8.34 -11.25 -11.26
C GLN A 379 -7.44 -10.95 -10.02
N GLN A 380 -8.07 -10.48 -8.92
CA GLN A 380 -7.47 -10.03 -7.66
C GLN A 380 -8.46 -10.08 -6.47
N TRP A 381 -7.97 -10.44 -5.28
CA TRP A 381 -8.44 -10.07 -3.93
C TRP A 381 -7.20 -9.99 -3.01
N ARG A 382 -7.29 -9.81 -1.68
CA ARG A 382 -6.08 -9.76 -0.80
C ARG A 382 -6.12 -10.38 0.62
N SER A 383 -7.18 -11.08 1.05
CA SER A 383 -7.18 -11.71 2.39
C SER A 383 -8.33 -12.69 2.62
N LEU A 384 -8.06 -13.81 3.28
CA LEU A 384 -9.06 -14.71 3.85
C LEU A 384 -9.11 -14.58 5.38
N TYR A 385 -10.28 -14.22 5.94
CA TYR A 385 -10.57 -14.42 7.35
C TYR A 385 -11.39 -15.71 7.52
N ILE A 386 -10.91 -16.64 8.35
CA ILE A 386 -11.68 -17.86 8.68
C ILE A 386 -12.74 -17.56 9.75
N LYS A 387 -13.78 -18.40 9.82
CA LYS A 387 -14.85 -18.27 10.82
C LYS A 387 -14.30 -18.50 12.24
N PRO A 388 -14.85 -17.85 13.29
CA PRO A 388 -14.36 -18.00 14.67
C PRO A 388 -14.29 -19.46 15.14
N LEU A 389 -15.26 -20.29 14.74
CA LEU A 389 -15.25 -21.75 15.02
C LEU A 389 -14.03 -22.45 14.40
N GLN A 390 -13.69 -22.14 13.14
CA GLN A 390 -12.52 -22.73 12.48
C GLN A 390 -11.21 -22.29 13.16
N ALA A 391 -11.14 -21.04 13.65
CA ALA A 391 -10.01 -20.55 14.44
C ALA A 391 -9.93 -21.23 15.82
N PHE A 392 -11.06 -21.47 16.48
CA PHE A 392 -11.13 -22.27 17.70
C PHE A 392 -10.71 -23.72 17.47
N ASP A 393 -11.10 -24.34 16.36
CA ASP A 393 -10.71 -25.72 16.08
C ASP A 393 -9.20 -25.86 15.79
N MET A 394 -8.58 -24.87 15.14
CA MET A 394 -7.11 -24.78 15.02
C MET A 394 -6.40 -24.67 16.39
N LEU A 395 -7.01 -23.96 17.36
CA LEU A 395 -6.49 -23.82 18.72
C LEU A 395 -6.70 -25.10 19.56
N LYS A 396 -7.89 -25.73 19.47
CA LYS A 396 -8.21 -27.00 20.13
C LYS A 396 -7.29 -28.14 19.65
N GLN A 397 -6.98 -28.21 18.36
CA GLN A 397 -6.05 -29.19 17.78
C GLN A 397 -4.62 -29.06 18.35
N ARG A 398 -4.25 -27.87 18.84
CA ARG A 398 -2.98 -27.58 19.54
C ARG A 398 -3.12 -27.67 21.07
N GLY A 399 -4.29 -28.09 21.56
CA GLY A 399 -4.63 -28.25 22.97
C GLY A 399 -4.69 -26.92 23.74
N ILE A 400 -4.95 -25.81 23.06
CA ILE A 400 -5.26 -24.52 23.69
C ILE A 400 -6.76 -24.52 24.07
N PRO A 401 -7.13 -24.26 25.34
CA PRO A 401 -8.54 -24.20 25.74
C PRO A 401 -9.28 -23.02 25.09
N THR A 402 -10.51 -23.28 24.64
CA THR A 402 -11.43 -22.27 24.09
C THR A 402 -12.78 -22.35 24.81
N VAL A 403 -13.44 -21.22 25.04
CA VAL A 403 -14.78 -21.17 25.68
C VAL A 403 -15.72 -20.28 24.88
N ASP A 404 -16.90 -20.81 24.56
CA ASP A 404 -17.90 -20.14 23.71
C ASP A 404 -18.81 -19.15 24.47
N ASN A 405 -18.81 -19.19 25.81
CA ASN A 405 -19.65 -18.36 26.68
C ASN A 405 -18.85 -17.28 27.43
N PRO A 406 -19.40 -16.09 27.70
CA PRO A 406 -18.76 -15.09 28.57
C PRO A 406 -18.64 -15.57 30.01
N THR A 407 -17.44 -15.52 30.60
CA THR A 407 -17.19 -15.97 31.98
C THR A 407 -17.17 -14.83 33.02
N GLY A 408 -17.34 -13.58 32.58
CA GLY A 408 -17.38 -12.40 33.45
C GLY A 408 -16.02 -11.92 33.99
N LEU A 409 -14.94 -12.65 33.73
CA LEU A 409 -13.56 -12.25 34.05
C LEU A 409 -13.04 -11.20 33.04
N GLN A 410 -12.01 -10.45 33.43
CA GLN A 410 -11.43 -9.39 32.58
C GLN A 410 -10.77 -10.00 31.33
N GLU A 411 -11.38 -9.78 30.16
CA GLU A 411 -10.75 -10.09 28.87
C GLU A 411 -9.45 -9.27 28.68
N LYS A 412 -8.39 -9.95 28.28
CA LYS A 412 -7.14 -9.36 27.77
C LYS A 412 -6.99 -9.71 26.29
N PHE A 413 -6.17 -8.95 25.56
CA PHE A 413 -5.96 -9.14 24.14
C PHE A 413 -4.52 -9.57 23.83
N ILE A 414 -4.38 -10.63 23.04
CA ILE A 414 -3.13 -11.10 22.45
C ILE A 414 -3.33 -11.28 20.95
N ALA A 415 -2.40 -10.78 20.14
CA ALA A 415 -2.32 -11.11 18.73
C ALA A 415 -0.88 -11.33 18.27
N ILE A 416 -0.69 -12.19 17.26
CA ILE A 416 0.52 -12.17 16.42
C ILE A 416 0.17 -11.43 15.14
N SER A 417 1.00 -10.46 14.75
CA SER A 417 0.76 -9.59 13.60
C SER A 417 2.09 -9.05 13.06
N ILE A 418 2.03 -7.97 12.27
CA ILE A 418 3.18 -7.36 11.62
C ILE A 418 3.35 -5.93 12.14
N ASP A 419 4.52 -5.65 12.70
CA ASP A 419 4.95 -4.29 12.99
C ASP A 419 5.57 -3.67 11.72
N ARG A 420 4.80 -2.74 11.14
CA ARG A 420 5.14 -2.05 9.90
C ARG A 420 6.26 -1.01 10.04
N GLU A 421 6.56 -0.60 11.27
CA GLU A 421 7.60 0.36 11.61
C GLU A 421 8.92 -0.37 11.88
N ALA A 422 8.87 -1.45 12.67
CA ALA A 422 10.02 -2.33 12.88
C ALA A 422 10.35 -3.20 11.64
N ARG A 423 9.44 -3.28 10.67
CA ARG A 423 9.51 -4.10 9.44
C ARG A 423 9.61 -5.60 9.72
N GLN A 424 8.91 -6.08 10.75
CA GLN A 424 9.06 -7.41 11.35
C GLN A 424 7.72 -7.95 11.87
N PRO A 425 7.58 -9.26 12.16
CA PRO A 425 6.44 -9.75 12.92
C PRO A 425 6.51 -9.23 14.38
N CYS A 426 5.36 -9.20 15.05
CA CYS A 426 5.28 -8.76 16.45
C CYS A 426 4.17 -9.47 17.23
N ILE A 427 4.36 -9.56 18.54
CA ILE A 427 3.28 -9.80 19.50
C ILE A 427 2.61 -8.45 19.79
N ILE A 428 1.29 -8.36 19.70
CA ILE A 428 0.51 -7.22 20.18
C ILE A 428 -0.21 -7.68 21.46
N ALA A 429 0.00 -6.95 22.56
CA ALA A 429 -0.60 -7.26 23.85
C ALA A 429 -1.31 -6.03 24.43
N SER A 430 -2.54 -6.21 24.93
CA SER A 430 -3.29 -5.19 25.67
C SER A 430 -3.97 -5.80 26.89
N PRO A 431 -3.92 -5.13 28.07
CA PRO A 431 -4.62 -5.57 29.28
C PRO A 431 -6.15 -5.36 29.23
N THR A 432 -6.68 -4.84 28.12
CA THR A 432 -8.11 -4.56 27.88
C THR A 432 -8.50 -4.89 26.43
N THR A 433 -9.76 -5.25 26.21
CA THR A 433 -10.38 -5.40 24.88
C THR A 433 -11.26 -4.21 24.48
N ASP A 434 -11.39 -3.18 25.33
CA ASP A 434 -12.14 -1.96 25.04
C ASP A 434 -11.51 -1.18 23.86
N PRO A 435 -12.25 -0.96 22.74
CA PRO A 435 -11.72 -0.25 21.58
C PRO A 435 -11.29 1.21 21.85
N SER A 436 -11.89 1.87 22.85
CA SER A 436 -11.57 3.26 23.21
C SER A 436 -10.22 3.37 23.92
N GLU A 437 -9.88 2.38 24.76
CA GLU A 437 -8.61 2.31 25.47
C GLU A 437 -7.50 1.60 24.68
N ALA A 438 -7.87 0.72 23.74
CA ALA A 438 -6.94 -0.16 23.04
C ALA A 438 -5.79 0.59 22.35
N PHE A 439 -6.01 1.78 21.82
CA PHE A 439 -4.93 2.61 21.23
C PHE A 439 -3.87 3.05 22.26
N ALA A 440 -4.28 3.34 23.49
CA ALA A 440 -3.38 3.81 24.55
C ALA A 440 -2.74 2.66 25.36
N LYS A 441 -3.42 1.50 25.47
CA LYS A 441 -2.99 0.38 26.31
C LYS A 441 -2.40 -0.82 25.56
N SER A 442 -2.52 -0.87 24.23
CA SER A 442 -1.82 -1.86 23.40
C SER A 442 -0.33 -1.56 23.30
N LYS A 443 0.50 -2.59 23.38
CA LYS A 443 1.94 -2.51 23.09
C LYS A 443 2.34 -3.57 22.08
N LYS A 444 3.19 -3.17 21.13
CA LYS A 444 3.81 -4.07 20.16
C LYS A 444 5.18 -4.52 20.65
N PHE A 445 5.51 -5.77 20.43
CA PHE A 445 6.77 -6.42 20.77
C PHE A 445 7.30 -7.12 19.51
N PRO A 446 8.10 -6.42 18.68
CA PRO A 446 8.67 -7.00 17.46
C PRO A 446 9.69 -8.11 17.75
N PHE A 447 9.79 -9.08 16.86
CA PHE A 447 10.77 -10.17 16.92
C PHE A 447 11.33 -10.48 15.53
N ALA A 448 12.54 -11.03 15.44
CA ALA A 448 13.17 -11.32 14.18
C ALA A 448 12.46 -12.46 13.41
N TYR A 449 12.07 -12.19 12.16
CA TYR A 449 11.39 -13.15 11.30
C TYR A 449 12.23 -14.41 11.07
N GLY A 450 11.65 -15.59 11.33
CA GLY A 450 12.34 -16.88 11.22
C GLY A 450 13.24 -17.22 12.40
N THR A 451 13.02 -16.61 13.58
CA THR A 451 13.76 -16.90 14.82
C THR A 451 12.82 -17.21 15.98
N ASP A 452 13.37 -17.85 17.02
CA ASP A 452 12.65 -18.19 18.26
C ASP A 452 12.55 -17.01 19.27
N GLU A 453 12.90 -15.78 18.86
CA GLU A 453 12.87 -14.58 19.72
C GLU A 453 11.48 -14.36 20.36
N ALA A 454 10.40 -14.62 19.61
CA ALA A 454 9.01 -14.47 20.08
C ALA A 454 8.67 -15.34 21.30
N THR A 455 9.28 -16.51 21.38
CA THR A 455 9.03 -17.53 22.42
C THR A 455 10.10 -17.54 23.51
N SER A 456 11.08 -16.64 23.44
CA SER A 456 12.14 -16.53 24.45
C SER A 456 11.60 -16.10 25.82
N ASP A 457 12.23 -16.56 26.90
CA ASP A 457 11.85 -16.18 28.27
C ASP A 457 11.88 -14.67 28.51
N ALA A 458 12.79 -13.95 27.85
CA ALA A 458 12.89 -12.50 27.90
C ALA A 458 11.69 -11.82 27.21
N MET A 459 11.28 -12.29 26.04
CA MET A 459 10.07 -11.80 25.37
C MET A 459 8.84 -12.06 26.25
N LEU A 460 8.67 -13.30 26.72
CA LEU A 460 7.57 -13.70 27.59
C LEU A 460 7.53 -12.90 28.90
N GLN A 461 8.68 -12.59 29.52
CA GLN A 461 8.80 -11.73 30.69
C GLN A 461 8.23 -10.32 30.44
N THR A 462 8.53 -9.72 29.28
CA THR A 462 8.08 -8.36 28.95
C THR A 462 6.60 -8.31 28.56
N VAL A 463 6.10 -9.33 27.85
CA VAL A 463 4.69 -9.45 27.47
C VAL A 463 3.82 -9.77 28.69
N SER A 464 4.21 -10.71 29.56
CA SER A 464 3.42 -11.05 30.75
C SER A 464 3.39 -9.89 31.75
N ALA A 465 4.49 -9.16 31.92
CA ALA A 465 4.53 -7.95 32.74
C ALA A 465 3.56 -6.86 32.25
N HIS A 466 3.49 -6.61 30.92
CA HIS A 466 2.56 -5.63 30.34
C HIS A 466 1.08 -6.00 30.53
N LEU A 467 0.77 -7.30 30.58
CA LEU A 467 -0.60 -7.80 30.79
C LEU A 467 -1.02 -7.91 32.27
N GLY A 468 -0.07 -7.80 33.21
CA GLY A 468 -0.27 -8.11 34.63
C GLY A 468 -0.37 -9.61 34.92
N VAL A 469 0.36 -10.45 34.16
CA VAL A 469 0.26 -11.92 34.19
C VAL A 469 1.52 -12.52 34.83
N SER A 470 1.31 -13.38 35.83
CA SER A 470 2.36 -14.03 36.63
C SER A 470 2.02 -15.51 36.91
N GLY A 471 2.88 -16.20 37.67
CA GLY A 471 2.68 -17.60 38.08
C GLY A 471 2.40 -18.56 36.92
N ASN A 472 1.51 -19.52 37.14
CA ASN A 472 1.03 -20.47 36.13
C ASN A 472 0.48 -19.76 34.87
N GLY A 473 -0.19 -18.61 35.04
CA GLY A 473 -0.73 -17.80 33.94
C GLY A 473 0.34 -17.38 32.93
N ARG A 474 1.59 -17.17 33.34
CA ARG A 474 2.72 -16.90 32.43
C ARG A 474 3.08 -18.13 31.61
N HIS A 475 3.04 -19.33 32.17
CA HIS A 475 3.32 -20.56 31.43
C HIS A 475 2.23 -20.83 30.37
N SER A 476 0.96 -20.70 30.78
CA SER A 476 -0.20 -20.80 29.89
C SER A 476 -0.16 -19.77 28.75
N LEU A 477 0.22 -18.52 29.05
CA LEU A 477 0.44 -17.46 28.07
C LEU A 477 1.61 -17.76 27.11
N GLY A 478 2.73 -18.28 27.62
CA GLY A 478 3.88 -18.67 26.80
C GLY A 478 3.53 -19.76 25.79
N ARG A 479 2.75 -20.76 26.22
CA ARG A 479 2.23 -21.80 25.32
C ARG A 479 1.30 -21.23 24.24
N LEU A 480 0.38 -20.34 24.58
CA LEU A 480 -0.47 -19.66 23.59
C LEU A 480 0.37 -18.90 22.55
N ILE A 481 1.35 -18.12 23.01
CA ILE A 481 2.23 -17.33 22.12
C ILE A 481 2.99 -18.27 21.16
N ALA A 482 3.54 -19.38 21.66
CA ALA A 482 4.23 -20.36 20.82
C ALA A 482 3.32 -20.97 19.75
N GLU A 483 2.11 -21.41 20.11
CA GLU A 483 1.16 -21.99 19.16
C GLU A 483 0.66 -20.96 18.12
N LEU A 484 0.41 -19.70 18.53
CA LEU A 484 0.06 -18.64 17.59
C LEU A 484 1.23 -18.28 16.66
N VAL A 485 2.48 -18.28 17.16
CA VAL A 485 3.67 -18.04 16.31
C VAL A 485 3.88 -19.17 15.30
N ASP A 486 3.68 -20.44 15.69
CA ASP A 486 3.75 -21.55 14.72
C ASP A 486 2.60 -21.49 13.71
N ILE A 487 1.36 -21.16 14.09
CA ILE A 487 0.29 -20.91 13.10
C ILE A 487 0.69 -19.77 12.17
N PHE A 488 1.19 -18.64 12.68
CA PHE A 488 1.57 -17.48 11.88
C PHE A 488 2.63 -17.86 10.84
N MET A 489 3.70 -18.51 11.28
CA MET A 489 4.83 -18.89 10.43
C MET A 489 4.55 -20.07 9.50
N SER A 490 3.73 -21.06 9.91
CA SER A 490 3.44 -22.26 9.11
C SER A 490 2.27 -22.09 8.14
N LYS A 491 1.29 -21.24 8.49
CA LYS A 491 0.07 -20.98 7.69
C LYS A 491 0.04 -19.62 7.00
N GLU A 492 1.11 -18.84 7.11
CA GLU A 492 1.29 -17.55 6.44
C GLU A 492 0.16 -16.55 6.76
N ALA A 493 -0.13 -16.42 8.06
CA ALA A 493 -1.12 -15.47 8.55
C ALA A 493 -0.55 -14.06 8.60
N PHE A 494 -1.30 -13.04 8.15
CA PHE A 494 -0.91 -11.65 8.39
C PHE A 494 -1.37 -11.16 9.77
N VAL A 495 -2.39 -11.80 10.36
CA VAL A 495 -2.85 -11.49 11.72
C VAL A 495 -3.55 -12.70 12.36
N LEU A 496 -3.23 -12.98 13.63
CA LEU A 496 -3.92 -13.94 14.46
C LEU A 496 -4.32 -13.26 15.77
N GLN A 497 -5.58 -12.86 15.91
CA GLN A 497 -6.08 -12.16 17.09
C GLN A 497 -6.79 -13.13 18.03
N THR A 498 -6.57 -12.97 19.34
CA THR A 498 -7.23 -13.71 20.41
C THR A 498 -7.68 -12.78 21.54
N LYS A 499 -8.91 -13.00 22.02
CA LYS A 499 -9.38 -12.55 23.33
C LYS A 499 -9.10 -13.66 24.33
N ILE A 500 -8.37 -13.36 25.40
CA ILE A 500 -7.97 -14.33 26.41
C ILE A 500 -8.51 -13.96 27.78
N ILE A 501 -8.83 -14.98 28.56
CA ILE A 501 -9.11 -14.88 29.99
C ILE A 501 -8.13 -15.79 30.72
N ILE A 502 -7.70 -15.34 31.90
CA ILE A 502 -6.81 -16.10 32.79
C ILE A 502 -7.52 -16.18 34.13
N ASP A 503 -7.72 -17.40 34.63
CA ASP A 503 -8.34 -17.67 35.93
C ASP A 503 -7.37 -17.52 37.11
N ASN A 504 -7.88 -17.66 38.33
CA ASN A 504 -7.10 -17.47 39.56
C ASN A 504 -5.98 -18.52 39.75
N ASP A 505 -6.12 -19.70 39.15
CA ASP A 505 -5.13 -20.78 39.20
C ASP A 505 -4.08 -20.66 38.07
N GLY A 506 -4.30 -19.72 37.13
CA GLY A 506 -3.45 -19.43 35.98
C GLY A 506 -3.74 -20.28 34.75
N GLY A 507 -4.91 -20.92 34.67
CA GLY A 507 -5.43 -21.48 33.43
C GLY A 507 -5.74 -20.36 32.44
N LEU A 508 -5.35 -20.53 31.16
CA LEU A 508 -5.67 -19.60 30.08
C LEU A 508 -6.76 -20.21 29.19
N GLN A 509 -7.77 -19.42 28.86
CA GLN A 509 -8.86 -19.77 27.97
C GLN A 509 -9.01 -18.70 26.88
N VAL A 510 -9.25 -19.11 25.63
CA VAL A 510 -9.53 -18.20 24.52
C VAL A 510 -11.05 -18.06 24.34
N GLN A 511 -11.59 -16.86 24.51
CA GLN A 511 -13.03 -16.56 24.40
C GLN A 511 -13.42 -15.93 23.06
N GLY A 512 -12.45 -15.68 22.18
CA GLY A 512 -12.69 -15.16 20.83
C GLY A 512 -11.43 -15.17 19.98
N ALA A 513 -11.57 -15.50 18.70
CA ALA A 513 -10.45 -15.54 17.77
C ALA A 513 -10.83 -14.94 16.40
N LYS A 514 -9.92 -14.16 15.80
CA LYS A 514 -10.02 -13.64 14.44
C LYS A 514 -8.69 -13.84 13.72
N PHE A 515 -8.61 -14.88 12.90
CA PHE A 515 -7.41 -15.27 12.16
C PHE A 515 -7.56 -14.87 10.68
N GLY A 516 -6.57 -14.14 10.16
CA GLY A 516 -6.50 -13.62 8.80
C GLY A 516 -5.25 -14.09 8.07
N PHE A 517 -5.45 -14.70 6.91
CA PHE A 517 -4.43 -15.33 6.08
C PHE A 517 -4.29 -14.63 4.74
N ASP A 518 -3.05 -14.60 4.24
CA ASP A 518 -2.75 -14.03 2.93
C ASP A 518 -3.22 -14.99 1.82
N ASP A 519 -3.80 -14.41 0.76
CA ASP A 519 -4.25 -15.13 -0.43
C ASP A 519 -3.26 -14.99 -1.61
N ALA A 520 -2.29 -14.09 -1.51
CA ALA A 520 -1.25 -13.92 -2.52
C ALA A 520 -0.37 -15.17 -2.59
N ALA A 521 0.01 -15.75 -1.45
CA ALA A 521 0.73 -17.03 -1.38
C ALA A 521 -0.03 -18.15 -2.12
N PHE A 522 -1.34 -18.24 -1.92
CA PHE A 522 -2.20 -19.25 -2.54
C PHE A 522 -2.35 -19.03 -4.05
N ARG A 523 -2.77 -17.84 -4.50
CA ARG A 523 -2.94 -17.55 -5.94
C ARG A 523 -1.64 -17.60 -6.74
N SER A 524 -0.50 -17.26 -6.13
CA SER A 524 0.79 -17.23 -6.82
C SER A 524 1.55 -18.56 -6.83
N SER A 525 1.33 -19.42 -5.82
CA SER A 525 2.16 -20.62 -5.61
C SER A 525 1.42 -21.85 -5.06
N GLY A 526 0.09 -21.79 -4.88
CA GLY A 526 -0.71 -22.88 -4.31
C GLY A 526 -0.48 -23.15 -2.82
N ARG A 527 0.33 -22.32 -2.14
CA ARG A 527 0.62 -22.46 -0.71
C ARG A 527 -0.65 -22.24 0.13
N GLN A 528 -0.71 -22.92 1.27
CA GLN A 528 -1.83 -22.83 2.24
C GLN A 528 -3.21 -23.19 1.65
N ALA A 529 -3.25 -24.04 0.63
CA ALA A 529 -4.49 -24.49 0.00
C ALA A 529 -5.50 -25.12 0.97
N ASP A 530 -5.03 -25.72 2.08
CA ASP A 530 -5.91 -26.28 3.12
C ASP A 530 -6.59 -25.20 3.98
N ILE A 531 -5.95 -24.04 4.16
CA ILE A 531 -6.57 -22.85 4.77
C ILE A 531 -7.55 -22.21 3.79
N HIS A 532 -7.19 -22.09 2.51
CA HIS A 532 -8.08 -21.51 1.50
C HIS A 532 -9.29 -22.38 1.18
N ALA A 533 -9.22 -23.70 1.42
CA ALA A 533 -10.36 -24.61 1.39
C ALA A 533 -11.39 -24.37 2.53
N LEU A 534 -11.06 -23.59 3.57
CA LEU A 534 -11.99 -23.21 4.64
C LEU A 534 -12.94 -22.06 4.25
N ARG A 535 -12.72 -21.43 3.08
CA ARG A 535 -13.51 -20.28 2.59
C ARG A 535 -14.94 -20.68 2.22
N ASP A 536 -15.93 -20.06 2.86
CA ASP A 536 -17.34 -20.27 2.56
C ASP A 536 -17.94 -19.11 1.75
N ILE A 537 -17.74 -19.18 0.44
CA ILE A 537 -18.21 -18.23 -0.57
C ILE A 537 -19.73 -18.02 -0.51
N LYS A 538 -20.52 -18.98 0.02
CA LYS A 538 -21.99 -18.82 0.17
C LYS A 538 -22.38 -17.92 1.33
N SER A 539 -21.47 -17.70 2.28
CA SER A 539 -21.65 -16.78 3.43
C SER A 539 -21.07 -15.38 3.19
N GLU A 540 -20.40 -15.17 2.06
CA GLU A 540 -19.80 -13.90 1.68
C GLU A 540 -20.77 -12.98 0.92
N VAL A 541 -20.44 -11.68 0.84
CA VAL A 541 -21.24 -10.72 0.09
C VAL A 541 -21.11 -11.03 -1.41
N ARG A 542 -22.22 -11.41 -2.06
CA ARG A 542 -22.28 -11.75 -3.49
C ARG A 542 -21.58 -10.74 -4.39
N GLU A 543 -21.77 -9.44 -4.15
CA GLU A 543 -21.14 -8.38 -4.95
C GLU A 543 -19.60 -8.33 -4.79
N GLU A 544 -19.07 -8.73 -3.63
CA GLU A 544 -17.62 -8.81 -3.38
C GLU A 544 -17.00 -10.02 -4.09
N VAL A 545 -17.72 -11.16 -4.08
CA VAL A 545 -17.35 -12.39 -4.82
C VAL A 545 -17.41 -12.18 -6.35
N GLU A 546 -18.38 -11.41 -6.85
CA GLU A 546 -18.44 -11.03 -8.27
C GLU A 546 -17.35 -10.04 -8.67
N ALA A 547 -16.95 -9.13 -7.77
CA ALA A 547 -15.86 -8.18 -8.00
C ALA A 547 -14.48 -8.87 -8.08
N GLU A 548 -14.21 -9.84 -7.22
CA GLU A 548 -12.98 -10.65 -7.27
C GLU A 548 -12.79 -11.34 -8.62
N LYS A 549 -13.87 -11.89 -9.20
CA LYS A 549 -13.91 -12.51 -10.54
C LYS A 549 -13.61 -11.55 -11.69
N GLU A 550 -13.55 -10.25 -11.44
CA GLU A 550 -13.28 -9.22 -12.44
C GLU A 550 -11.97 -8.47 -12.15
N GLY A 551 -11.26 -8.82 -11.06
CA GLY A 551 -10.03 -8.16 -10.63
C GLY A 551 -10.23 -6.89 -9.83
N MET A 552 -11.37 -6.78 -9.15
CA MET A 552 -11.80 -5.59 -8.41
C MET A 552 -11.88 -5.87 -6.92
N ILE A 553 -11.66 -4.84 -6.11
CA ILE A 553 -11.86 -4.89 -4.67
C ILE A 553 -13.08 -4.04 -4.35
N TYR A 554 -14.22 -4.71 -4.23
CA TYR A 554 -15.48 -4.16 -3.74
C TYR A 554 -15.57 -4.33 -2.23
N VAL A 555 -16.14 -3.34 -1.54
CA VAL A 555 -16.54 -3.45 -0.12
C VAL A 555 -17.93 -2.86 -0.02
N LYS A 556 -18.90 -3.66 0.42
CA LYS A 556 -20.28 -3.20 0.62
C LYS A 556 -20.35 -2.37 1.90
N LEU A 557 -20.79 -1.11 1.79
CA LEU A 557 -20.93 -0.20 2.93
C LEU A 557 -22.33 -0.35 3.55
N ALA A 558 -22.43 -0.15 4.86
CA ALA A 558 -23.67 -0.34 5.62
C ALA A 558 -24.65 0.85 5.48
N GLY A 559 -25.91 0.63 5.87
CA GLY A 559 -26.97 1.66 5.86
C GLY A 559 -27.57 1.94 4.48
N GLU A 560 -28.30 3.05 4.38
CA GLU A 560 -29.08 3.45 3.19
C GLU A 560 -28.23 4.11 2.08
N GLY A 561 -27.03 3.58 1.81
CA GLY A 561 -26.13 4.14 0.80
C GLY A 561 -26.73 4.12 -0.60
N THR A 562 -27.04 5.30 -1.15
CA THR A 562 -27.68 5.47 -2.46
C THR A 562 -26.70 5.76 -3.60
N LEU A 563 -25.44 6.11 -3.31
CA LEU A 563 -24.45 6.50 -4.29
C LEU A 563 -23.41 5.40 -4.50
N ALA A 564 -23.45 4.71 -5.64
CA ALA A 564 -22.38 3.77 -5.97
C ALA A 564 -21.07 4.49 -6.33
N THR A 565 -19.93 3.86 -6.07
CA THR A 565 -18.62 4.31 -6.55
C THR A 565 -17.99 3.28 -7.50
N ILE A 566 -17.32 3.77 -8.55
CA ILE A 566 -16.45 2.97 -9.44
C ILE A 566 -15.16 3.78 -9.64
N VAL A 567 -14.05 3.34 -9.04
CA VAL A 567 -12.80 4.12 -8.95
C VAL A 567 -11.59 3.25 -9.35
N ASN A 568 -10.44 3.86 -9.66
CA ASN A 568 -9.18 3.12 -9.89
C ASN A 568 -8.07 3.51 -8.91
N GLY A 569 -7.42 2.51 -8.34
CA GLY A 569 -6.41 2.61 -7.30
C GLY A 569 -6.99 2.94 -5.93
N ALA A 570 -6.86 2.00 -5.00
CA ALA A 570 -7.41 1.99 -3.65
C ALA A 570 -7.41 3.32 -2.90
N GLY A 571 -6.31 4.08 -2.90
CA GLY A 571 -6.27 5.37 -2.21
C GLY A 571 -7.20 6.42 -2.83
N LEU A 572 -7.34 6.44 -4.16
CA LEU A 572 -8.31 7.30 -4.84
C LEU A 572 -9.74 6.82 -4.55
N ALA A 573 -9.97 5.50 -4.45
CA ALA A 573 -11.25 4.93 -4.07
C ALA A 573 -11.65 5.33 -2.64
N MET A 574 -10.74 5.20 -1.66
CA MET A 574 -10.94 5.66 -0.28
C MET A 574 -11.26 7.15 -0.23
N ASN A 575 -10.40 7.99 -0.81
CA ASN A 575 -10.59 9.44 -0.78
C ASN A 575 -11.83 9.91 -1.57
N THR A 576 -12.30 9.13 -2.56
CA THR A 576 -13.58 9.38 -3.22
C THR A 576 -14.75 9.18 -2.25
N VAL A 577 -14.77 8.07 -1.49
CA VAL A 577 -15.80 7.82 -0.46
C VAL A 577 -15.74 8.91 0.61
N ASP A 578 -14.55 9.21 1.16
CA ASP A 578 -14.34 10.25 2.17
C ASP A 578 -14.87 11.62 1.70
N ALA A 579 -14.48 12.05 0.49
CA ALA A 579 -14.84 13.35 -0.04
C ALA A 579 -16.32 13.46 -0.45
N LEU A 580 -17.01 12.34 -0.69
CA LEU A 580 -18.46 12.28 -0.90
C LEU A 580 -19.22 12.40 0.42
N VAL A 581 -18.83 11.66 1.47
CA VAL A 581 -19.48 11.75 2.80
C VAL A 581 -19.27 13.13 3.42
N ALA A 582 -18.07 13.71 3.28
CA ALA A 582 -17.78 15.09 3.69
C ALA A 582 -18.58 16.17 2.94
N ARG A 583 -19.44 15.78 1.98
CA ARG A 583 -20.36 16.64 1.21
C ARG A 583 -21.82 16.19 1.33
N GLY A 584 -22.14 15.35 2.32
CA GLY A 584 -23.51 14.84 2.55
C GLY A 584 -23.95 13.72 1.61
N GLY A 585 -23.04 13.11 0.85
CA GLY A 585 -23.33 11.92 0.07
C GLY A 585 -23.37 10.66 0.93
N HIS A 586 -24.12 9.64 0.50
CA HIS A 586 -24.22 8.35 1.17
C HIS A 586 -23.73 7.21 0.25
N PRO A 587 -22.43 6.86 0.28
CA PRO A 587 -21.88 5.81 -0.58
C PRO A 587 -22.43 4.41 -0.26
N ALA A 588 -22.91 3.70 -1.29
CA ALA A 588 -23.38 2.31 -1.19
C ALA A 588 -22.22 1.30 -1.02
N ASN A 589 -21.07 1.65 -1.60
CA ASN A 589 -19.90 0.81 -1.71
C ASN A 589 -18.61 1.62 -1.85
N PHE A 590 -17.50 0.97 -1.51
CA PHE A 590 -16.18 1.25 -2.08
C PHE A 590 -15.95 0.28 -3.26
N MET A 591 -15.32 0.74 -4.34
CA MET A 591 -14.82 -0.12 -5.42
C MET A 591 -13.50 0.40 -5.96
N ASP A 592 -12.46 -0.43 -5.89
CA ASP A 592 -11.26 -0.29 -6.71
C ASP A 592 -11.33 -1.25 -7.91
N THR A 593 -11.23 -0.70 -9.13
CA THR A 593 -11.14 -1.43 -10.41
C THR A 593 -9.70 -1.82 -10.79
N GLY A 594 -8.76 -1.62 -9.87
CA GLY A 594 -7.35 -1.98 -9.98
C GLY A 594 -6.52 -1.00 -10.81
N GLY A 595 -5.23 -1.29 -10.94
CA GLY A 595 -4.27 -0.44 -11.68
C GLY A 595 -4.53 -0.34 -13.20
N LYS A 596 -5.49 -1.09 -13.75
CA LYS A 596 -5.80 -1.15 -15.19
C LYS A 596 -7.31 -1.20 -15.45
N ALA A 597 -7.98 -0.05 -15.35
CA ALA A 597 -9.34 0.10 -15.86
C ALA A 597 -9.36 -0.18 -17.39
N THR A 598 -10.08 -1.22 -17.81
CA THR A 598 -10.37 -1.54 -19.22
C THR A 598 -11.84 -1.27 -19.52
N SER A 599 -12.27 -1.36 -20.78
CA SER A 599 -13.71 -1.30 -21.10
C SER A 599 -14.49 -2.43 -20.44
N ASP A 600 -13.88 -3.62 -20.33
CA ASP A 600 -14.49 -4.83 -19.78
C ASP A 600 -14.64 -4.72 -18.26
N THR A 601 -13.58 -4.31 -17.54
CA THR A 601 -13.66 -4.11 -16.09
C THR A 601 -14.60 -2.95 -15.75
N ILE A 602 -14.60 -1.84 -16.50
CA ILE A 602 -15.61 -0.79 -16.28
C ILE A 602 -17.05 -1.32 -16.48
N LYS A 603 -17.30 -2.13 -17.50
CA LYS A 603 -18.63 -2.74 -17.75
C LYS A 603 -19.05 -3.72 -16.65
N ALA A 604 -18.13 -4.55 -16.17
CA ALA A 604 -18.40 -5.44 -15.05
C ALA A 604 -18.61 -4.67 -13.73
N GLY A 605 -17.87 -3.58 -13.50
CA GLY A 605 -18.06 -2.69 -12.36
C GLY A 605 -19.48 -2.10 -12.32
N PHE A 606 -20.00 -1.66 -13.48
CA PHE A 606 -21.40 -1.24 -13.60
C PHE A 606 -22.38 -2.38 -13.26
N ARG A 607 -22.20 -3.58 -13.86
CA ARG A 607 -23.01 -4.78 -13.57
C ARG A 607 -23.07 -5.11 -12.07
N ILE A 608 -21.95 -4.96 -11.36
CA ILE A 608 -21.86 -5.24 -9.92
C ILE A 608 -22.61 -4.18 -9.11
N VAL A 609 -22.33 -2.88 -9.31
CA VAL A 609 -22.98 -1.83 -8.50
C VAL A 609 -24.50 -1.76 -8.71
N THR A 610 -24.99 -2.00 -9.94
CA THR A 610 -26.44 -1.99 -10.19
C THR A 610 -27.17 -3.25 -9.69
N SER A 611 -26.44 -4.25 -9.18
CA SER A 611 -27.04 -5.41 -8.53
C SER A 611 -27.42 -5.15 -7.06
N ASP A 612 -27.04 -3.99 -6.50
CA ASP A 612 -27.46 -3.49 -5.20
C ASP A 612 -28.67 -2.54 -5.35
N PRO A 613 -29.87 -2.91 -4.87
CA PRO A 613 -31.09 -2.13 -5.12
C PRO A 613 -31.11 -0.77 -4.40
N ARG A 614 -30.17 -0.51 -3.46
CA ARG A 614 -30.05 0.80 -2.80
C ARG A 614 -29.55 1.89 -3.76
N VAL A 615 -28.77 1.52 -4.78
CA VAL A 615 -28.08 2.45 -5.69
C VAL A 615 -29.07 3.25 -6.55
N LYS A 616 -29.06 4.59 -6.38
CA LYS A 616 -29.86 5.57 -7.13
C LYS A 616 -29.03 6.54 -7.97
N CYS A 617 -27.70 6.56 -7.81
CA CYS A 617 -26.75 7.30 -8.61
C CYS A 617 -25.38 6.57 -8.61
N ILE A 618 -24.54 6.77 -9.63
CA ILE A 618 -23.20 6.17 -9.71
C ILE A 618 -22.16 7.27 -9.94
N PHE A 619 -21.13 7.34 -9.09
CA PHE A 619 -19.97 8.22 -9.25
C PHE A 619 -18.77 7.42 -9.78
N VAL A 620 -18.40 7.65 -11.04
CA VAL A 620 -17.22 7.06 -11.67
C VAL A 620 -16.06 8.05 -11.54
N ASN A 621 -14.98 7.67 -10.87
CA ASN A 621 -13.81 8.54 -10.68
C ASN A 621 -12.53 7.83 -11.17
N ILE A 622 -11.98 8.24 -12.31
CA ILE A 622 -10.83 7.55 -12.90
C ILE A 622 -9.69 8.54 -13.17
N PHE A 623 -8.53 8.28 -12.57
CA PHE A 623 -7.26 8.89 -12.97
C PHE A 623 -6.58 7.99 -14.02
N GLY A 624 -6.69 8.40 -15.28
CA GLY A 624 -6.05 7.76 -16.42
C GLY A 624 -4.56 8.09 -16.50
N GLY A 625 -3.73 7.44 -15.68
CA GLY A 625 -2.27 7.57 -15.79
C GLY A 625 -1.76 6.85 -17.05
N LEU A 626 -1.68 5.51 -16.97
CA LEU A 626 -1.33 4.64 -18.10
C LEU A 626 -2.51 4.39 -19.05
N THR A 627 -3.74 4.32 -18.53
CA THR A 627 -4.96 4.19 -19.36
C THR A 627 -5.39 5.55 -19.88
N LEU A 628 -5.65 5.67 -21.18
CA LEU A 628 -6.11 6.91 -21.81
C LEU A 628 -7.57 7.24 -21.42
N GLY A 629 -7.82 8.48 -21.01
CA GLY A 629 -9.14 8.98 -20.61
C GLY A 629 -10.21 8.86 -21.69
N ASP A 630 -9.83 8.91 -22.97
CA ASP A 630 -10.75 8.72 -24.10
C ASP A 630 -11.13 7.25 -24.31
N MET A 631 -10.27 6.30 -23.93
CA MET A 631 -10.60 4.86 -23.88
C MET A 631 -11.52 4.56 -22.70
N ILE A 632 -11.25 5.12 -21.52
CA ILE A 632 -12.13 5.02 -20.33
C ILE A 632 -13.54 5.54 -20.67
N ALA A 633 -13.62 6.73 -21.27
CA ALA A 633 -14.89 7.30 -21.71
C ALA A 633 -15.64 6.40 -22.72
N ARG A 634 -14.93 5.75 -23.65
CA ARG A 634 -15.53 4.77 -24.57
C ARG A 634 -16.05 3.53 -23.83
N GLY A 635 -15.31 3.01 -22.84
CA GLY A 635 -15.75 1.91 -21.99
C GLY A 635 -17.07 2.21 -21.27
N ILE A 636 -17.15 3.37 -20.61
CA ILE A 636 -18.37 3.86 -19.94
C ILE A 636 -19.54 3.99 -20.93
N LEU A 637 -19.31 4.57 -22.10
CA LEU A 637 -20.32 4.74 -23.16
C LEU A 637 -20.83 3.44 -23.78
N MET A 638 -20.08 2.34 -23.67
CA MET A 638 -20.52 1.00 -24.09
C MET A 638 -21.28 0.33 -22.94
N ALA A 639 -20.71 0.31 -21.73
CA ALA A 639 -21.36 -0.23 -20.54
C ALA A 639 -22.75 0.36 -20.28
N PHE A 640 -22.92 1.68 -20.43
CA PHE A 640 -24.20 2.35 -20.23
C PHE A 640 -25.30 1.87 -21.18
N LYS A 641 -24.93 1.44 -22.40
CA LYS A 641 -25.86 0.94 -23.41
C LYS A 641 -26.11 -0.55 -23.27
N ASP A 642 -25.03 -1.31 -23.12
CA ASP A 642 -25.06 -2.78 -23.09
C ASP A 642 -25.78 -3.33 -21.85
N LEU A 643 -25.95 -2.49 -20.81
CA LEU A 643 -26.63 -2.80 -19.56
C LEU A 643 -27.93 -1.97 -19.37
N ASP A 644 -28.36 -1.20 -20.39
CA ASP A 644 -29.50 -0.27 -20.35
C ASP A 644 -29.61 0.54 -19.04
N LEU A 645 -28.56 1.30 -18.71
CA LEU A 645 -28.44 1.93 -17.39
C LEU A 645 -29.47 3.06 -17.18
N GLN A 646 -30.51 2.77 -16.41
CA GLN A 646 -31.53 3.75 -16.04
C GLN A 646 -31.08 4.74 -14.95
N VAL A 647 -30.04 4.36 -14.19
CA VAL A 647 -29.46 5.11 -13.06
C VAL A 647 -28.56 6.25 -13.59
N PRO A 648 -28.69 7.50 -13.09
CA PRO A 648 -27.78 8.59 -13.43
C PRO A 648 -26.31 8.28 -13.06
N VAL A 649 -25.37 8.69 -13.92
CA VAL A 649 -23.94 8.50 -13.68
C VAL A 649 -23.18 9.82 -13.85
N VAL A 650 -22.41 10.19 -12.82
CA VAL A 650 -21.48 11.32 -12.85
C VAL A 650 -20.07 10.77 -13.02
N VAL A 651 -19.32 11.31 -13.99
CA VAL A 651 -18.03 10.76 -14.43
C VAL A 651 -16.93 11.82 -14.32
N ARG A 652 -16.01 11.64 -13.36
CA ARG A 652 -14.73 12.35 -13.29
C ARG A 652 -13.68 11.52 -14.01
N ILE A 653 -13.15 12.04 -15.12
CA ILE A 653 -11.94 11.51 -15.77
C ILE A 653 -10.85 12.57 -15.64
N ARG A 654 -9.68 12.15 -15.13
CA ARG A 654 -8.44 12.93 -15.13
C ARG A 654 -7.33 12.21 -15.89
N GLY A 655 -6.25 12.91 -16.19
CA GLY A 655 -5.00 12.32 -16.68
C GLY A 655 -4.83 12.34 -18.20
N THR A 656 -4.26 11.28 -18.77
CA THR A 656 -3.78 11.24 -20.16
C THR A 656 -4.96 11.26 -21.12
N ARG A 657 -5.06 12.31 -21.94
CA ARG A 657 -6.24 12.57 -22.80
C ARG A 657 -7.54 12.82 -22.03
N GLU A 658 -7.42 13.45 -20.85
CA GLU A 658 -8.53 13.94 -20.02
C GLU A 658 -9.54 14.78 -20.83
N ALA A 659 -9.04 15.68 -21.68
CA ALA A 659 -9.89 16.59 -22.45
C ALA A 659 -10.81 15.83 -23.41
N GLU A 660 -10.27 14.86 -24.17
CA GLU A 660 -11.05 14.02 -25.08
C GLU A 660 -11.95 13.02 -24.35
N GLY A 661 -11.51 12.49 -23.20
CA GLY A 661 -12.34 11.66 -22.33
C GLY A 661 -13.58 12.39 -21.82
N GLN A 662 -13.39 13.54 -21.16
CA GLN A 662 -14.51 14.37 -20.73
C GLN A 662 -15.36 14.85 -21.91
N LYS A 663 -14.75 15.19 -23.06
CA LYS A 663 -15.48 15.55 -24.28
C LYS A 663 -16.44 14.42 -24.71
N LEU A 664 -15.97 13.19 -24.79
CA LEU A 664 -16.80 12.03 -25.15
C LEU A 664 -17.98 11.78 -24.20
N ILE A 665 -17.82 12.06 -22.90
CA ILE A 665 -18.88 11.96 -21.88
C ILE A 665 -19.89 13.11 -21.99
N ARG A 666 -19.47 14.40 -21.98
CA ARG A 666 -20.42 15.54 -22.12
C ARG A 666 -21.26 15.46 -23.39
N GLU A 667 -20.68 14.85 -24.42
CA GLU A 667 -21.30 14.74 -25.73
C GLU A 667 -22.10 13.43 -25.88
N SER A 668 -22.24 12.65 -24.80
CA SER A 668 -22.91 11.34 -24.72
C SER A 668 -24.27 11.30 -25.41
N GLY A 669 -25.16 12.24 -25.06
CA GLY A 669 -26.60 12.14 -25.31
C GLY A 669 -27.28 11.09 -24.42
N LEU A 670 -26.69 10.78 -23.27
CA LEU A 670 -27.16 9.81 -22.26
C LEU A 670 -27.26 10.54 -20.90
N LYS A 671 -27.78 9.87 -19.85
CA LYS A 671 -27.77 10.39 -18.46
C LYS A 671 -26.35 10.29 -17.83
N LEU A 672 -25.39 10.94 -18.48
CA LEU A 672 -23.95 10.88 -18.21
C LEU A 672 -23.34 12.30 -18.13
N ASP A 673 -23.03 12.76 -16.92
CA ASP A 673 -22.40 14.06 -16.70
C ASP A 673 -20.88 13.95 -16.56
N ALA A 674 -20.12 14.88 -17.17
CA ALA A 674 -18.67 14.92 -17.05
C ALA A 674 -18.22 15.97 -16.03
N TYR A 675 -17.54 15.52 -14.98
CA TYR A 675 -17.16 16.35 -13.84
C TYR A 675 -15.79 17.00 -14.01
N GLY A 676 -15.69 18.33 -13.78
CA GLY A 676 -14.51 19.13 -14.09
C GLY A 676 -13.80 19.81 -12.90
N LYS A 677 -14.47 20.00 -11.76
CA LYS A 677 -13.92 20.60 -10.51
C LYS A 677 -14.71 20.09 -9.31
N TRP A 678 -14.05 19.88 -8.15
CA TRP A 678 -14.65 19.36 -6.91
C TRP A 678 -15.57 20.31 -6.12
N THR A 679 -16.55 20.88 -6.82
CA THR A 679 -17.72 21.56 -6.26
C THR A 679 -18.98 20.73 -6.55
N LEU A 680 -19.39 19.88 -5.60
CA LEU A 680 -20.76 19.38 -5.56
C LEU A 680 -21.65 20.51 -5.05
N GLY A 681 -22.10 21.37 -5.96
CA GLY A 681 -23.37 22.05 -5.74
C GLY A 681 -24.46 20.99 -5.94
N CYS A 682 -25.31 20.80 -4.94
CA CYS A 682 -26.46 19.93 -5.09
C CYS A 682 -27.35 20.45 -6.22
N VAL A 683 -28.04 19.52 -6.89
CA VAL A 683 -29.11 19.84 -7.83
C VAL A 683 -30.15 20.70 -7.10
N GLU A 684 -30.40 21.92 -7.60
CA GLU A 684 -31.59 22.68 -7.19
C GLU A 684 -32.81 21.86 -7.61
N PRO A 685 -33.77 21.59 -6.71
CA PRO A 685 -34.95 20.82 -7.07
C PRO A 685 -35.82 21.62 -8.06
N ASP A 686 -36.27 20.91 -9.09
CA ASP A 686 -37.27 21.32 -10.09
C ASP A 686 -36.81 22.35 -11.17
N THR A 687 -36.51 21.85 -12.37
CA THR A 687 -37.36 22.15 -13.55
C THR A 687 -37.03 21.26 -14.75
N ARG A 688 -37.97 20.34 -15.07
CA ARG A 688 -37.99 19.36 -16.19
C ARG A 688 -37.24 18.04 -15.99
#